data_AF-A0A2L0HDS2-F1
#
_entry.id   AF-A0A2L0HDS2-F1
#
_cell.length_a   1.000
_cell.length_b   1.000
_cell.length_c   1.000
_cell.angle_alpha   90.00
_cell.angle_beta   90.00
_cell.angle_gamma   90.00
#
_symmetry.space_group_name_H-M   'P 1'
#
loop_
_entity.id
_entity.type
_entity.pdbx_description
1 polymer ?
#
loop_
_entity_poly.entity_id
_entity_poly.type
_entity_poly.pdbx_seq_one_letter_code
_entity_poly.pdbx_strand_id
1 'polypeptide(L)'
;MTVNRILLTVIPAALMVAAAIVMPGIEHWLAAFGTTPQAKLMLGRIALALPYVTAAAIGVIVLFAANGSVNIRRTGWGTLAGCGAVIVIAITRETIRLARMAGSVPVGQSLLTYADPATAVGASAALLAGVFALRVGLKGNAAFATRPPRRIHGSRAIHGEADWMKMADATKLFPESGGIVVGERYRVDRDSIAAMPFRADDPQSWGAGGKSPLLCFDGSFGSSHGIVFAGSGGFKTTSVTVPTALKWGGSLVVVDPSSEVAPMVVDHRRKAGRKVIVLDPATPAVGFNALDWIGRFGGTKEEDIVAVATWIMTDNARTASARDDFFRASAMQLLTALISDVCLSGHTDEKDQTLRRVRANLSEPEPKLRERLTRIYEGSESDFVKENVAVFVNMTPETFSGVYANAVKETHWLSYPNYAALVSGDSFSTDDLADGDTDVFIALDLKVLEAHPGLARVVIGSFLNAIYNRNGDVKGRTLFLLDEVARLGYLRILETARDAGRKYGITLTMIFQSIGQMREAYGGRDATSKWFESASWISFAAINDPDTADYISKRCGDTTVEVDQTNRSTGMKGSSRSRSKQLSRRPLIMPHEVLRMRADEQIVFTAGNPPLRCGRAIWFRRADMKACVKPNAFFRDSVEKQ
;
A
#
# COMPACT_ATOMS: atom_id res chain seq x y z
N MET A 1 -20.73 -13.78 -20.55
CA MET A 1 -20.90 -13.10 -19.24
C MET A 1 -22.08 -12.10 -19.16
N THR A 2 -23.02 -12.05 -20.11
CA THR A 2 -24.06 -10.99 -20.21
C THR A 2 -25.46 -11.39 -19.70
N VAL A 3 -25.80 -12.68 -19.67
CA VAL A 3 -27.18 -13.16 -19.38
C VAL A 3 -27.56 -12.99 -17.89
N ASN A 4 -26.72 -13.42 -16.94
CA ASN A 4 -26.96 -13.23 -15.50
C ASN A 4 -27.11 -11.76 -15.09
N ARG A 5 -26.43 -10.87 -15.82
CA ARG A 5 -26.42 -9.43 -15.59
C ARG A 5 -27.74 -8.75 -15.97
N ILE A 6 -28.40 -9.25 -17.02
CA ILE A 6 -29.71 -8.76 -17.46
C ILE A 6 -30.81 -9.36 -16.58
N LEU A 7 -30.72 -10.67 -16.29
CA LEU A 7 -31.67 -11.38 -15.44
C LEU A 7 -31.81 -10.73 -14.05
N LEU A 8 -30.71 -10.37 -13.39
CA LEU A 8 -30.76 -9.73 -12.07
C LEU A 8 -31.35 -8.31 -12.07
N THR A 9 -31.44 -7.66 -13.23
CA THR A 9 -32.08 -6.35 -13.37
C THR A 9 -33.57 -6.49 -13.74
N VAL A 10 -33.90 -7.49 -14.57
CA VAL A 10 -35.25 -7.67 -15.14
C VAL A 10 -36.15 -8.54 -14.27
N ILE A 11 -35.65 -9.64 -13.70
CA ILE A 11 -36.44 -10.58 -12.89
C ILE A 11 -37.15 -9.90 -11.71
N PRO A 12 -36.50 -9.04 -10.89
CA PRO A 12 -37.17 -8.41 -9.77
C PRO A 12 -38.36 -7.56 -10.24
N ALA A 13 -38.15 -6.75 -11.28
CA ALA A 13 -39.20 -5.92 -11.87
C ALA A 13 -40.35 -6.78 -12.44
N ALA A 14 -40.02 -7.84 -13.17
CA ALA A 14 -41.01 -8.74 -13.77
C ALA A 14 -41.87 -9.46 -12.71
N LEU A 15 -41.27 -9.96 -11.62
CA LEU A 15 -41.99 -10.61 -10.53
C LEU A 15 -42.93 -9.63 -9.81
N MET A 16 -42.49 -8.39 -9.57
CA MET A 16 -43.31 -7.35 -8.96
C MET A 16 -44.50 -6.98 -9.84
N VAL A 17 -44.27 -6.78 -11.15
CA VAL A 17 -45.32 -6.47 -12.12
C VAL A 17 -46.30 -7.63 -12.26
N ALA A 18 -45.81 -8.87 -12.32
CA ALA A 18 -46.64 -10.06 -12.37
C ALA A 18 -47.57 -10.16 -11.13
N ALA A 19 -47.04 -9.93 -9.92
CA ALA A 19 -47.86 -9.91 -8.70
C ALA A 19 -48.96 -8.84 -8.76
N ALA A 20 -48.65 -7.64 -9.26
CA ALA A 20 -49.63 -6.56 -9.41
C ALA A 20 -50.71 -6.87 -10.47
N ILE A 21 -50.36 -7.61 -11.53
CA ILE A 21 -51.27 -7.95 -12.63
C ILE A 21 -52.15 -9.16 -12.31
N VAL A 22 -51.63 -10.19 -11.62
CA VAL A 22 -52.30 -11.48 -11.42
C VAL A 22 -53.22 -11.50 -10.19
N MET A 23 -52.93 -10.70 -9.16
CA MET A 23 -53.74 -10.67 -7.93
C MET A 23 -55.08 -9.89 -7.94
N PRO A 24 -55.50 -9.12 -8.98
CA PRO A 24 -56.86 -8.55 -9.02
C PRO A 24 -57.94 -9.64 -8.97
N GLY A 25 -59.04 -9.37 -8.27
CA GLY A 25 -60.11 -10.33 -8.03
C GLY A 25 -60.01 -11.04 -6.66
N ILE A 26 -58.87 -10.91 -5.98
CA ILE A 26 -58.68 -11.44 -4.62
C ILE A 26 -59.57 -10.72 -3.60
N GLU A 27 -60.02 -9.51 -3.91
CA GLU A 27 -60.98 -8.73 -3.13
C GLU A 27 -62.34 -9.39 -2.99
N HIS A 28 -62.81 -10.12 -4.00
CA HIS A 28 -64.05 -10.87 -3.91
C HIS A 28 -63.91 -12.12 -3.04
N TRP A 29 -62.76 -12.76 -3.10
CA TRP A 29 -62.45 -13.95 -2.32
C TRP A 29 -62.22 -13.62 -0.84
N LEU A 30 -61.42 -12.58 -0.54
CA LEU A 30 -61.15 -12.12 0.83
C LEU A 30 -62.39 -11.52 1.50
N ALA A 31 -63.21 -10.76 0.76
CA ALA A 31 -64.46 -10.24 1.29
C ALA A 31 -65.45 -11.35 1.69
N ALA A 32 -65.39 -12.54 1.09
CA ALA A 32 -66.27 -13.67 1.42
C ALA A 32 -66.05 -14.21 2.85
N PHE A 33 -64.87 -13.99 3.45
CA PHE A 33 -64.57 -14.38 4.83
C PHE A 33 -65.19 -13.43 5.89
N GLY A 34 -65.74 -12.29 5.48
CA GLY A 34 -66.40 -11.36 6.40
C GLY A 34 -67.78 -11.87 6.81
N THR A 35 -68.00 -12.08 8.11
CA THR A 35 -69.30 -12.51 8.65
C THR A 35 -70.31 -11.38 8.79
N THR A 36 -69.86 -10.11 8.82
CA THR A 36 -70.71 -8.91 8.89
C THR A 36 -70.51 -8.00 7.67
N PRO A 37 -71.49 -7.15 7.29
CA PRO A 37 -71.35 -6.22 6.16
C PRO A 37 -70.13 -5.29 6.28
N GLN A 38 -69.84 -4.82 7.49
CA GLN A 38 -68.66 -4.00 7.77
C GLN A 38 -67.36 -4.81 7.63
N ALA A 39 -67.33 -6.08 8.08
CA ALA A 39 -66.17 -6.94 7.91
C ALA A 39 -65.90 -7.26 6.43
N LYS A 40 -66.94 -7.49 5.62
CA LYS A 40 -66.81 -7.71 4.17
C LYS A 40 -66.20 -6.50 3.47
N LEU A 41 -66.66 -5.29 3.81
CA LEU A 41 -66.11 -4.05 3.27
C LEU A 41 -64.66 -3.81 3.69
N MET A 42 -64.32 -4.11 4.95
CA MET A 42 -62.96 -3.96 5.46
C MET A 42 -61.99 -4.94 4.77
N LEU A 43 -62.37 -6.22 4.65
CA LEU A 43 -61.57 -7.24 3.99
C LEU A 43 -61.42 -6.98 2.49
N GLY A 44 -62.48 -6.51 1.82
CA GLY A 44 -62.41 -6.07 0.42
C GLY A 44 -61.42 -4.92 0.22
N ARG A 45 -61.42 -3.91 1.11
CA ARG A 45 -60.43 -2.81 1.07
C ARG A 45 -59.01 -3.30 1.31
N ILE A 46 -58.79 -4.18 2.28
CA ILE A 46 -57.46 -4.78 2.53
C ILE A 46 -56.96 -5.52 1.29
N ALA A 47 -57.86 -6.25 0.63
CA ALA A 47 -57.54 -7.01 -0.56
C ALA A 47 -57.22 -6.13 -1.79
N LEU A 48 -57.83 -4.94 -1.93
CA LEU A 48 -57.48 -3.97 -2.98
C LEU A 48 -56.04 -3.45 -2.85
N ALA A 49 -55.51 -3.33 -1.63
CA ALA A 49 -54.12 -2.93 -1.39
C ALA A 49 -53.12 -4.07 -1.65
N LEU A 50 -53.57 -5.33 -1.53
CA LEU A 50 -52.73 -6.52 -1.47
C LEU A 50 -51.84 -6.75 -2.71
N PRO A 51 -52.28 -6.55 -3.97
CA PRO A 51 -51.42 -6.71 -5.15
C PRO A 51 -50.18 -5.80 -5.10
N TYR A 52 -50.37 -4.56 -4.67
CA TYR A 52 -49.31 -3.55 -4.62
C TYR A 52 -48.39 -3.76 -3.42
N VAL A 53 -48.94 -4.12 -2.25
CA VAL A 53 -48.17 -4.45 -1.05
C VAL A 53 -47.33 -5.70 -1.27
N THR A 54 -47.89 -6.74 -1.89
CA THR A 54 -47.16 -7.98 -2.20
C THR A 54 -46.05 -7.72 -3.21
N ALA A 55 -46.32 -6.92 -4.25
CA ALA A 55 -45.28 -6.52 -5.20
C ALA A 55 -44.15 -5.75 -4.48
N ALA A 56 -44.47 -4.78 -3.61
CA ALA A 56 -43.47 -4.08 -2.81
C ALA A 56 -42.67 -5.03 -1.90
N ALA A 57 -43.34 -6.00 -1.27
CA ALA A 57 -42.70 -7.01 -0.42
C ALA A 57 -41.74 -7.92 -1.20
N ILE A 58 -42.13 -8.39 -2.39
CA ILE A 58 -41.25 -9.15 -3.30
C ILE A 58 -39.98 -8.33 -3.60
N GLY A 59 -40.15 -7.06 -3.96
CA GLY A 59 -39.03 -6.16 -4.22
C GLY A 59 -38.05 -6.07 -3.05
N VAL A 60 -38.56 -5.90 -1.83
CA VAL A 60 -37.74 -5.84 -0.61
C VAL A 60 -37.05 -7.19 -0.32
N ILE A 61 -37.78 -8.31 -0.42
CA ILE A 61 -37.23 -9.66 -0.20
C ILE A 61 -36.07 -9.94 -1.16
N VAL A 62 -36.23 -9.60 -2.44
CA VAL A 62 -35.18 -9.79 -3.44
C VAL A 62 -33.95 -8.95 -3.14
N LEU A 63 -34.12 -7.71 -2.66
CA LEU A 63 -33.00 -6.86 -2.25
C LEU A 63 -32.23 -7.46 -1.05
N PHE A 64 -32.92 -8.01 -0.06
CA PHE A 64 -32.28 -8.68 1.08
C PHE A 64 -31.63 -10.02 0.68
N ALA A 65 -32.25 -10.79 -0.22
CA ALA A 65 -31.69 -12.03 -0.74
C ALA A 65 -30.42 -11.78 -1.58
N ALA A 66 -30.33 -10.63 -2.24
CA ALA A 66 -29.15 -10.22 -3.01
C ALA A 66 -28.08 -9.51 -2.16
N ASN A 67 -28.30 -9.29 -0.86
CA ASN A 67 -27.33 -8.65 0.02
C ASN A 67 -26.02 -9.45 0.07
N GLY A 68 -24.88 -8.78 -0.12
CA GLY A 68 -23.56 -9.39 -0.26
C GLY A 68 -23.17 -9.72 -1.71
N SER A 69 -24.11 -9.63 -2.67
CA SER A 69 -23.81 -9.88 -4.09
C SER A 69 -23.06 -8.71 -4.73
N VAL A 70 -22.18 -9.00 -5.69
CA VAL A 70 -21.51 -8.01 -6.56
C VAL A 70 -22.54 -7.22 -7.40
N ASN A 71 -23.66 -7.85 -7.75
CA ASN A 71 -24.68 -7.26 -8.63
C ASN A 71 -25.80 -6.53 -7.87
N ILE A 72 -25.67 -6.35 -6.55
CA ILE A 72 -26.71 -5.75 -5.70
C ILE A 72 -27.20 -4.37 -6.21
N ARG A 73 -26.31 -3.56 -6.80
CA ARG A 73 -26.71 -2.25 -7.38
C ARG A 73 -27.69 -2.42 -8.53
N ARG A 74 -27.50 -3.45 -9.37
CA ARG A 74 -28.38 -3.76 -10.50
C ARG A 74 -29.72 -4.28 -10.01
N THR A 75 -29.72 -5.16 -9.00
CA THR A 75 -30.93 -5.57 -8.31
C THR A 75 -31.66 -4.36 -7.72
N GLY A 76 -30.94 -3.40 -7.14
CA GLY A 76 -31.46 -2.11 -6.68
C GLY A 76 -32.19 -1.33 -7.78
N TRP A 77 -31.54 -1.14 -8.93
CA TRP A 77 -32.16 -0.45 -10.08
C TRP A 77 -33.35 -1.23 -10.68
N GLY A 78 -33.27 -2.56 -10.73
CA GLY A 78 -34.36 -3.43 -11.16
C GLY A 78 -35.59 -3.33 -10.26
N THR A 79 -35.39 -3.42 -8.93
CA THR A 79 -36.47 -3.25 -7.96
C THR A 79 -37.06 -1.83 -8.00
N LEU A 80 -36.24 -0.80 -8.23
CA LEU A 80 -36.73 0.57 -8.40
C LEU A 80 -37.65 0.70 -9.64
N ALA A 81 -37.23 0.13 -10.77
CA ALA A 81 -38.06 0.09 -11.98
C ALA A 81 -39.37 -0.68 -11.75
N GLY A 82 -39.30 -1.82 -11.04
CA GLY A 82 -40.48 -2.57 -10.62
C GLY A 82 -41.43 -1.75 -9.75
N CYS A 83 -40.92 -1.01 -8.76
CA CYS A 83 -41.74 -0.14 -7.91
C CYS A 83 -42.42 0.96 -8.73
N GLY A 84 -41.70 1.59 -9.67
CA GLY A 84 -42.26 2.58 -10.59
C GLY A 84 -43.41 2.01 -11.43
N ALA A 85 -43.21 0.82 -12.02
CA ALA A 85 -44.24 0.14 -12.80
C ALA A 85 -45.48 -0.21 -11.97
N VAL A 86 -45.31 -0.70 -10.74
CA VAL A 86 -46.41 -1.01 -9.81
C VAL A 86 -47.21 0.25 -9.45
N ILE A 87 -46.54 1.39 -9.22
CA ILE A 87 -47.20 2.67 -8.95
C ILE A 87 -48.00 3.14 -10.17
N VAL A 88 -47.44 3.02 -11.38
CA VAL A 88 -48.16 3.35 -12.63
C VAL A 88 -49.39 2.46 -12.80
N ILE A 89 -49.28 1.15 -12.53
CA ILE A 89 -50.43 0.23 -12.58
C ILE A 89 -51.51 0.66 -11.58
N ALA A 90 -51.13 1.02 -10.35
CA ALA A 90 -52.06 1.47 -9.32
C ALA A 90 -52.79 2.75 -9.74
N ILE A 91 -52.06 3.77 -10.21
CA ILE A 91 -52.63 5.03 -10.71
C ILE A 91 -53.56 4.78 -11.90
N THR A 92 -53.15 3.94 -12.85
CA THR A 92 -53.94 3.65 -14.05
C THR A 92 -55.26 2.97 -13.69
N ARG A 93 -55.22 1.95 -12.82
CA ARG A 93 -56.43 1.27 -12.34
C ARG A 93 -57.36 2.18 -11.57
N GLU A 94 -56.79 3.03 -10.72
CA GLU A 94 -57.56 4.01 -9.97
C GLU A 94 -58.23 5.02 -10.88
N THR A 95 -57.49 5.53 -11.88
CA THR A 95 -58.01 6.46 -12.88
C THR A 95 -59.15 5.84 -13.68
N ILE A 96 -59.02 4.56 -14.10
CA ILE A 96 -60.09 3.83 -14.79
C ILE A 96 -61.32 3.68 -13.88
N ARG A 97 -61.13 3.38 -12.59
CA ARG A 97 -62.25 3.26 -11.63
C ARG A 97 -62.97 4.60 -11.43
N LEU A 98 -62.22 5.68 -11.22
CA LEU A 98 -62.78 7.02 -11.06
C LEU A 98 -63.49 7.49 -12.35
N ALA A 99 -62.93 7.20 -13.52
CA ALA A 99 -63.55 7.52 -14.81
C ALA A 99 -64.90 6.81 -15.00
N ARG A 100 -65.02 5.54 -14.57
CA ARG A 100 -66.32 4.82 -14.57
C ARG A 100 -67.35 5.42 -13.61
N MET A 101 -66.89 6.05 -12.52
CA MET A 101 -67.76 6.72 -11.55
C MET A 101 -68.12 8.16 -11.92
N ALA A 102 -67.45 8.75 -12.91
CA ALA A 102 -67.60 10.16 -13.26
C ALA A 102 -69.02 10.58 -13.64
N GLY A 103 -69.82 9.68 -14.22
CA GLY A 103 -71.23 9.94 -14.52
C GLY A 103 -72.17 9.96 -13.31
N SER A 104 -71.69 9.61 -12.11
CA SER A 104 -72.48 9.45 -10.88
C SER A 104 -72.07 10.40 -9.75
N VAL A 105 -71.12 11.31 -9.99
CA VAL A 105 -70.63 12.27 -8.98
C VAL A 105 -71.48 13.56 -9.02
N PRO A 106 -71.98 14.06 -7.87
CA PRO A 106 -72.74 15.30 -7.80
C PRO A 106 -71.95 16.53 -8.29
N VAL A 107 -72.63 17.45 -8.99
CA VAL A 107 -72.03 18.69 -9.52
C VAL A 107 -71.45 19.53 -8.38
N GLY A 108 -70.14 19.77 -8.41
CA GLY A 108 -69.40 20.58 -7.42
C GLY A 108 -68.41 19.80 -6.53
N GLN A 109 -68.38 18.47 -6.59
CA GLN A 109 -67.37 17.66 -5.89
C GLN A 109 -66.26 17.17 -6.82
N SER A 110 -65.01 17.16 -6.32
CA SER A 110 -63.86 16.66 -7.08
C SER A 110 -63.86 15.13 -7.13
N LEU A 111 -63.59 14.58 -8.32
CA LEU A 111 -63.37 13.14 -8.53
C LEU A 111 -62.27 12.56 -7.64
N LEU A 112 -61.29 13.38 -7.24
CA LEU A 112 -60.19 12.95 -6.37
C LEU A 112 -60.64 12.66 -4.93
N THR A 113 -61.77 13.19 -4.49
CA THR A 113 -62.32 12.93 -3.14
C THR A 113 -62.82 11.48 -3.00
N TYR A 114 -63.05 10.79 -4.13
CA TYR A 114 -63.47 9.38 -4.20
C TYR A 114 -62.31 8.41 -4.46
N ALA A 115 -61.07 8.89 -4.38
CA ALA A 115 -59.90 8.04 -4.47
C ALA A 115 -59.90 7.01 -3.32
N ASP A 116 -59.57 5.76 -3.63
CA ASP A 116 -59.63 4.68 -2.66
C ASP A 116 -58.40 4.71 -1.76
N PRO A 117 -58.59 4.84 -0.43
CA PRO A 117 -57.49 4.84 0.51
C PRO A 117 -56.65 3.56 0.44
N ALA A 118 -57.23 2.40 0.12
CA ALA A 118 -56.49 1.15 0.07
C ALA A 118 -55.50 1.08 -1.10
N THR A 119 -55.91 1.54 -2.28
CA THR A 119 -55.01 1.68 -3.45
C THR A 119 -53.90 2.69 -3.17
N ALA A 120 -54.20 3.80 -2.47
CA ALA A 120 -53.20 4.76 -2.03
C ALA A 120 -52.20 4.17 -1.01
N VAL A 121 -52.65 3.33 -0.08
CA VAL A 121 -51.78 2.58 0.86
C VAL A 121 -50.85 1.64 0.10
N GLY A 122 -51.37 0.91 -0.89
CA GLY A 122 -50.57 0.02 -1.74
C GLY A 122 -49.50 0.77 -2.55
N ALA A 123 -49.86 1.88 -3.19
CA ALA A 123 -48.92 2.74 -3.91
C ALA A 123 -47.85 3.35 -2.97
N SER A 124 -48.25 3.72 -1.75
CA SER A 124 -47.32 4.23 -0.73
C SER A 124 -46.31 3.15 -0.28
N ALA A 125 -46.74 1.90 -0.14
CA ALA A 125 -45.83 0.78 0.15
C ALA A 125 -44.81 0.56 -0.98
N ALA A 126 -45.27 0.60 -2.23
CA ALA A 126 -44.38 0.52 -3.41
C ALA A 126 -43.40 1.72 -3.47
N LEU A 127 -43.84 2.93 -3.11
CA LEU A 127 -42.99 4.11 -3.03
C LEU A 127 -41.89 3.94 -1.97
N LEU A 128 -42.24 3.47 -0.76
CA LEU A 128 -41.27 3.22 0.30
C LEU A 128 -40.25 2.15 -0.10
N ALA A 129 -40.70 1.06 -0.72
CA ALA A 129 -39.82 0.04 -1.29
C ALA A 129 -38.92 0.64 -2.40
N GLY A 130 -39.45 1.54 -3.24
CA GLY A 130 -38.72 2.26 -4.26
C GLY A 130 -37.63 3.17 -3.70
N VAL A 131 -37.92 3.93 -2.63
CA VAL A 131 -36.91 4.75 -1.93
C VAL A 131 -35.79 3.88 -1.37
N PHE A 132 -36.12 2.73 -0.80
CA PHE A 132 -35.12 1.77 -0.33
C PHE A 132 -34.31 1.18 -1.51
N ALA A 133 -34.96 0.79 -2.60
CA ALA A 133 -34.32 0.27 -3.80
C ALA A 133 -33.38 1.30 -4.45
N LEU A 134 -33.76 2.57 -4.50
CA LEU A 134 -32.91 3.68 -4.93
C LEU A 134 -31.67 3.80 -4.04
N ARG A 135 -31.85 3.73 -2.72
CA ARG A 135 -30.72 3.72 -1.77
C ARG A 135 -29.78 2.55 -2.03
N VAL A 136 -30.30 1.36 -2.34
CA VAL A 136 -29.50 0.17 -2.69
C VAL A 136 -28.82 0.33 -4.06
N GLY A 137 -29.49 0.89 -5.07
CA GLY A 137 -28.92 1.16 -6.39
C GLY A 137 -27.73 2.11 -6.34
N LEU A 138 -27.81 3.13 -5.47
CA LEU A 138 -26.74 4.11 -5.26
C LEU A 138 -25.61 3.57 -4.36
N LYS A 139 -25.94 2.96 -3.22
CA LYS A 139 -24.95 2.57 -2.19
C LYS A 139 -24.47 1.12 -2.26
N GLY A 140 -25.12 0.26 -3.05
CA GLY A 140 -24.84 -1.18 -3.10
C GLY A 140 -24.99 -1.84 -1.73
N ASN A 141 -24.08 -2.75 -1.38
CA ASN A 141 -24.10 -3.49 -0.11
C ASN A 141 -24.02 -2.57 1.13
N ALA A 142 -23.44 -1.38 1.00
CA ALA A 142 -23.42 -0.39 2.09
C ALA A 142 -24.83 0.14 2.46
N ALA A 143 -25.86 -0.13 1.66
CA ALA A 143 -27.24 0.15 2.03
C ALA A 143 -27.74 -0.68 3.22
N PHE A 144 -27.20 -1.90 3.39
CA PHE A 144 -27.56 -2.86 4.43
C PHE A 144 -26.65 -2.81 5.66
N ALA A 145 -25.50 -2.14 5.56
CA ALA A 145 -24.59 -2.00 6.69
C ALA A 145 -25.28 -1.30 7.87
N THR A 146 -25.14 -1.87 9.06
CA THR A 146 -25.50 -1.20 10.31
C THR A 146 -24.75 0.12 10.39
N ARG A 147 -25.47 1.21 10.69
CA ARG A 147 -24.82 2.52 10.82
C ARG A 147 -23.78 2.39 11.93
N PRO A 148 -22.50 2.73 11.68
CA PRO A 148 -21.54 2.85 12.77
C PRO A 148 -22.06 3.88 13.77
N PRO A 149 -21.71 3.75 15.06
CA PRO A 149 -22.17 4.68 16.08
C PRO A 149 -21.77 6.11 15.68
N ARG A 150 -22.67 7.06 15.90
CA ARG A 150 -22.54 8.42 15.37
C ARG A 150 -21.36 9.10 16.05
N ARG A 151 -20.35 9.48 15.28
CA ARG A 151 -19.20 10.26 15.76
C ARG A 151 -19.62 11.70 16.05
N ILE A 152 -19.19 12.20 17.19
CA ILE A 152 -19.46 13.55 17.69
C ILE A 152 -18.18 14.37 17.57
N HIS A 153 -18.32 15.65 17.19
CA HIS A 153 -17.22 16.58 16.96
C HIS A 153 -17.46 17.87 17.76
N GLY A 154 -16.41 18.69 17.95
CA GLY A 154 -16.50 19.98 18.63
C GLY A 154 -16.75 19.86 20.14
N SER A 155 -17.47 20.81 20.73
CA SER A 155 -17.64 20.92 22.20
C SER A 155 -18.28 19.69 22.87
N ARG A 156 -18.94 18.82 22.10
CA ARG A 156 -19.53 17.56 22.60
C ARG A 156 -18.59 16.35 22.53
N ALA A 157 -17.40 16.50 21.94
CA ALA A 157 -16.43 15.41 21.73
C ALA A 157 -15.46 15.25 22.91
N ILE A 158 -15.98 14.85 24.07
CA ILE A 158 -15.24 14.78 25.34
C ILE A 158 -14.09 13.75 25.38
N HIS A 159 -14.06 12.79 24.44
CA HIS A 159 -13.07 11.71 24.39
C HIS A 159 -12.13 11.79 23.18
N GLY A 160 -12.11 12.94 22.50
CA GLY A 160 -11.37 13.15 21.26
C GLY A 160 -12.27 13.19 20.04
N GLU A 161 -11.71 13.75 18.97
CA GLU A 161 -12.39 14.02 17.70
C GLU A 161 -11.62 13.45 16.49
N ALA A 162 -10.84 12.40 16.70
CA ALA A 162 -10.13 11.76 15.60
C ALA A 162 -11.11 11.33 14.50
N ASP A 163 -10.79 11.65 13.26
CA ASP A 163 -11.53 11.22 12.08
C ASP A 163 -10.58 10.90 10.93
N TRP A 164 -11.09 10.24 9.89
CA TRP A 164 -10.32 9.97 8.69
C TRP A 164 -10.15 11.22 7.84
N MET A 165 -8.99 11.35 7.21
CA MET A 165 -8.74 12.37 6.20
C MET A 165 -9.80 12.32 5.11
N LYS A 166 -10.34 13.49 4.74
CA LYS A 166 -11.27 13.60 3.62
C LYS A 166 -10.49 13.43 2.31
N MET A 167 -11.09 12.79 1.31
CA MET A 167 -10.43 12.56 0.01
C MET A 167 -10.07 13.85 -0.73
N ALA A 168 -10.79 14.95 -0.47
CA ALA A 168 -10.44 16.27 -1.00
C ALA A 168 -9.10 16.78 -0.42
N ASP A 169 -8.89 16.59 0.88
CA ASP A 169 -7.63 16.97 1.55
C ASP A 169 -6.50 16.02 1.14
N ALA A 170 -6.79 14.73 0.99
CA ALA A 170 -5.85 13.75 0.46
C ALA A 170 -5.36 14.12 -0.95
N THR A 171 -6.21 14.70 -1.80
CA THR A 171 -5.82 15.16 -3.16
C THR A 171 -4.83 16.32 -3.10
N LYS A 172 -4.95 17.20 -2.10
CA LYS A 172 -4.03 18.33 -1.92
C LYS A 172 -2.67 17.87 -1.41
N LEU A 173 -2.65 16.90 -0.50
CA LEU A 173 -1.42 16.34 0.06
C LEU A 173 -0.72 15.37 -0.90
N PHE A 174 -1.50 14.63 -1.69
CA PHE A 174 -1.01 13.63 -2.62
C PHE A 174 -1.59 13.83 -4.03
N PRO A 175 -1.18 14.90 -4.74
CA PRO A 175 -1.66 15.18 -6.08
C PRO A 175 -1.23 14.09 -7.08
N GLU A 176 -2.00 13.85 -8.13
CA GLU A 176 -1.69 12.84 -9.17
C GLU A 176 -0.43 13.18 -9.99
N SER A 177 0.02 14.44 -9.94
CA SER A 177 1.29 14.89 -10.53
C SER A 177 2.51 14.50 -9.70
N GLY A 178 2.33 14.03 -8.46
CA GLY A 178 3.43 13.52 -7.64
C GLY A 178 4.13 12.33 -8.30
N GLY A 179 5.44 12.19 -8.04
CA GLY A 179 6.25 11.13 -8.64
C GLY A 179 6.19 9.79 -7.90
N ILE A 180 5.90 9.78 -6.60
CA ILE A 180 5.91 8.57 -5.76
C ILE A 180 4.48 8.11 -5.53
N VAL A 181 4.12 6.89 -5.95
CA VAL A 181 2.74 6.41 -5.84
C VAL A 181 2.48 5.89 -4.43
N VAL A 182 1.56 6.55 -3.71
CA VAL A 182 1.16 6.17 -2.35
C VAL A 182 -0.06 5.26 -2.38
N GLY A 183 -1.05 5.54 -3.24
CA GLY A 183 -2.28 4.76 -3.32
C GLY A 183 -3.28 5.27 -4.34
N GLU A 184 -4.55 4.97 -4.13
CA GLU A 184 -5.66 5.41 -4.98
C GLU A 184 -6.70 6.20 -4.17
N ARG A 185 -7.29 7.21 -4.80
CA ARG A 185 -8.21 8.17 -4.19
C ARG A 185 -9.62 7.61 -4.02
N TYR A 186 -9.78 6.58 -3.21
CA TYR A 186 -11.08 6.06 -2.79
C TYR A 186 -11.00 5.31 -1.47
N ARG A 187 -12.15 5.10 -0.84
CA ARG A 187 -12.31 4.38 0.42
C ARG A 187 -12.79 2.96 0.15
N VAL A 188 -11.91 1.96 0.33
CA VAL A 188 -12.24 0.55 0.09
C VAL A 188 -13.36 0.09 1.04
N ASP A 189 -13.29 0.47 2.32
CA ASP A 189 -14.32 0.21 3.34
C ASP A 189 -15.71 0.79 3.04
N ARG A 190 -15.80 1.77 2.13
CA ARG A 190 -17.07 2.39 1.70
C ARG A 190 -17.53 1.93 0.33
N ASP A 191 -16.75 1.08 -0.35
CA ASP A 191 -17.11 0.55 -1.64
C ASP A 191 -18.14 -0.59 -1.49
N SER A 192 -18.91 -0.83 -2.55
CA SER A 192 -19.89 -1.91 -2.66
C SER A 192 -19.33 -3.31 -2.44
N ILE A 193 -18.03 -3.48 -2.63
CA ILE A 193 -17.26 -4.71 -2.46
C ILE A 193 -16.60 -4.86 -1.07
N ALA A 194 -16.78 -3.90 -0.15
CA ALA A 194 -16.05 -3.88 1.12
C ALA A 194 -16.17 -5.19 1.95
N ALA A 195 -17.29 -5.90 1.83
CA ALA A 195 -17.54 -7.17 2.52
C ALA A 195 -16.97 -8.41 1.80
N MET A 196 -16.52 -8.27 0.55
CA MET A 196 -15.91 -9.35 -0.24
C MET A 196 -14.39 -9.34 0.00
N PRO A 197 -13.73 -10.51 0.12
CA PRO A 197 -12.27 -10.57 0.08
C PRO A 197 -11.71 -10.11 -1.28
N PHE A 198 -10.56 -9.45 -1.27
CA PHE A 198 -9.86 -9.10 -2.51
C PHE A 198 -9.22 -10.35 -3.13
N ARG A 199 -9.32 -10.48 -4.46
CA ARG A 199 -8.71 -11.55 -5.26
C ARG A 199 -8.06 -10.98 -6.52
N ALA A 200 -6.78 -11.25 -6.72
CA ALA A 200 -6.04 -10.75 -7.88
C ALA A 200 -6.55 -11.35 -9.20
N ASP A 201 -7.04 -12.58 -9.18
CA ASP A 201 -7.58 -13.34 -10.31
C ASP A 201 -9.06 -13.04 -10.62
N ASP A 202 -9.77 -12.31 -9.75
CA ASP A 202 -11.18 -12.00 -9.92
C ASP A 202 -11.43 -10.47 -10.00
N PRO A 203 -11.59 -9.93 -11.22
CA PRO A 203 -11.90 -8.53 -11.45
C PRO A 203 -13.19 -8.03 -10.78
N GLN A 204 -14.12 -8.92 -10.41
CA GLN A 204 -15.34 -8.53 -9.69
C GLN A 204 -15.04 -8.11 -8.25
N SER A 205 -13.97 -8.65 -7.66
CA SER A 205 -13.52 -8.32 -6.31
C SER A 205 -12.82 -6.94 -6.20
N TRP A 206 -12.53 -6.29 -7.33
CA TRP A 206 -11.75 -5.04 -7.39
C TRP A 206 -12.58 -3.77 -7.15
N GLY A 207 -13.90 -3.78 -7.40
CA GLY A 207 -14.72 -2.58 -7.20
C GLY A 207 -14.21 -1.33 -7.95
N ALA A 208 -13.97 -0.23 -7.21
CA ALA A 208 -13.53 1.06 -7.75
C ALA A 208 -12.01 1.20 -7.98
N GLY A 209 -11.20 0.32 -7.39
CA GLY A 209 -9.75 0.46 -7.56
C GLY A 209 -9.28 -0.04 -8.92
N GLY A 210 -8.23 0.59 -9.42
CA GLY A 210 -7.83 0.55 -10.83
C GLY A 210 -8.46 1.65 -11.69
N LYS A 211 -9.58 2.24 -11.24
CA LYS A 211 -10.31 3.32 -11.96
C LYS A 211 -10.24 4.65 -11.24
N SER A 212 -9.90 4.62 -9.96
CA SER A 212 -9.81 5.82 -9.12
C SER A 212 -8.47 6.54 -9.41
N PRO A 213 -8.42 7.88 -9.38
CA PRO A 213 -7.17 8.62 -9.57
C PRO A 213 -6.10 8.23 -8.55
N LEU A 214 -4.84 8.34 -8.94
CA LEU A 214 -3.73 8.04 -8.03
C LEU A 214 -3.58 9.13 -6.95
N LEU A 215 -3.09 8.70 -5.80
CA LEU A 215 -2.55 9.56 -4.76
C LEU A 215 -1.04 9.42 -4.84
N CYS A 216 -0.35 10.48 -5.26
CA CYS A 216 1.10 10.48 -5.40
C CYS A 216 1.73 11.52 -4.50
N PHE A 217 2.78 11.14 -3.79
CA PHE A 217 3.59 12.06 -3.00
C PHE A 217 4.59 12.79 -3.91
N ASP A 218 4.65 14.10 -3.75
CA ASP A 218 5.67 14.93 -4.37
C ASP A 218 6.91 14.95 -3.48
N GLY A 219 8.01 14.37 -3.99
CA GLY A 219 9.29 14.33 -3.29
C GLY A 219 9.85 15.72 -2.97
N SER A 220 9.40 16.80 -3.62
CA SER A 220 9.85 18.18 -3.36
C SER A 220 9.53 18.68 -1.93
N PHE A 221 8.50 18.13 -1.29
CA PHE A 221 7.99 18.57 0.00
C PHE A 221 8.41 17.66 1.18
N GLY A 222 8.27 18.17 2.41
CA GLY A 222 8.54 17.41 3.64
C GLY A 222 10.00 17.02 3.78
N SER A 223 10.27 15.88 4.41
CA SER A 223 11.59 15.23 4.37
C SER A 223 11.87 14.55 3.02
N SER A 224 10.87 14.44 2.14
CA SER A 224 10.82 13.62 0.92
C SER A 224 10.73 12.11 1.13
N HIS A 225 11.03 11.58 2.31
CA HIS A 225 11.14 10.14 2.53
C HIS A 225 9.80 9.47 2.85
N GLY A 226 9.62 8.23 2.41
CA GLY A 226 8.46 7.39 2.66
C GLY A 226 8.83 6.03 3.24
N ILE A 227 7.98 5.49 4.10
CA ILE A 227 8.14 4.13 4.64
C ILE A 227 6.86 3.33 4.41
N VAL A 228 7.00 2.11 3.90
CA VAL A 228 5.88 1.21 3.64
C VAL A 228 6.06 -0.06 4.46
N PHE A 229 5.05 -0.38 5.27
CA PHE A 229 4.90 -1.69 5.90
C PHE A 229 3.78 -2.44 5.21
N ALA A 230 4.12 -3.58 4.62
CA ALA A 230 3.12 -4.48 4.08
C ALA A 230 3.52 -5.93 4.32
N GLY A 231 2.64 -6.71 4.95
CA GLY A 231 2.92 -8.14 5.20
C GLY A 231 3.15 -8.95 3.93
N SER A 232 3.55 -10.21 4.09
CA SER A 232 3.66 -11.14 2.95
C SER A 232 2.34 -11.23 2.19
N GLY A 233 2.42 -11.26 0.85
CA GLY A 233 1.24 -11.17 -0.02
C GLY A 233 0.56 -9.79 -0.04
N GLY A 234 1.11 -8.77 0.62
CA GLY A 234 0.58 -7.40 0.67
C GLY A 234 0.79 -6.57 -0.60
N PHE A 235 1.16 -7.18 -1.72
CA PHE A 235 1.36 -6.51 -3.01
C PHE A 235 2.37 -5.34 -2.96
N LYS A 236 3.46 -5.46 -2.19
CA LYS A 236 4.51 -4.43 -2.07
C LYS A 236 5.01 -3.94 -3.43
N THR A 237 5.59 -4.86 -4.19
CA THR A 237 6.21 -4.60 -5.48
C THR A 237 5.15 -4.20 -6.51
N THR A 238 4.00 -4.86 -6.46
CA THR A 238 2.86 -4.64 -7.36
C THR A 238 2.15 -3.28 -7.15
N SER A 239 2.11 -2.73 -5.94
CA SER A 239 1.32 -1.52 -5.66
C SER A 239 2.12 -0.31 -5.23
N VAL A 240 3.43 -0.46 -4.99
CA VAL A 240 4.33 0.65 -4.66
C VAL A 240 5.47 0.69 -5.65
N THR A 241 6.24 -0.40 -5.78
CA THR A 241 7.50 -0.40 -6.55
C THR A 241 7.28 -0.15 -8.04
N VAL A 242 6.49 -1.00 -8.70
CA VAL A 242 6.19 -0.88 -10.13
C VAL A 242 5.44 0.43 -10.45
N PRO A 243 4.33 0.78 -9.76
CA PRO A 243 3.66 2.05 -10.00
C PRO A 243 4.56 3.28 -9.86
N THR A 244 5.43 3.29 -8.84
CA THR A 244 6.37 4.39 -8.63
C THR A 244 7.45 4.43 -9.71
N ALA A 245 8.01 3.29 -10.11
CA ALA A 245 8.99 3.24 -11.20
C ALA A 245 8.41 3.75 -12.53
N LEU A 246 7.12 3.49 -12.81
CA LEU A 246 6.45 4.00 -14.00
C LEU A 246 6.18 5.52 -13.95
N LYS A 247 5.93 6.07 -12.76
CA LYS A 247 5.49 7.46 -12.57
C LYS A 247 6.65 8.42 -12.26
N TRP A 248 7.69 7.96 -11.58
CA TRP A 248 8.80 8.80 -11.14
C TRP A 248 9.56 9.39 -12.33
N GLY A 249 9.77 10.70 -12.32
CA GLY A 249 10.39 11.44 -13.42
C GLY A 249 11.87 11.79 -13.22
N GLY A 250 12.53 11.29 -12.18
CA GLY A 250 13.96 11.52 -11.94
C GLY A 250 14.79 10.25 -12.11
N SER A 251 16.07 10.33 -11.72
CA SER A 251 16.93 9.15 -11.53
C SER A 251 16.32 8.21 -10.51
N LEU A 252 16.45 6.91 -10.74
CA LEU A 252 15.82 5.87 -9.93
C LEU A 252 16.83 4.77 -9.58
N VAL A 253 17.04 4.50 -8.30
CA VAL A 253 17.81 3.36 -7.81
C VAL A 253 16.84 2.39 -7.14
N VAL A 254 16.67 1.18 -7.69
CA VAL A 254 15.74 0.17 -7.16
C VAL A 254 16.51 -1.05 -6.65
N VAL A 255 16.25 -1.45 -5.42
CA VAL A 255 16.65 -2.79 -4.94
C VAL A 255 15.50 -3.74 -5.20
N ASP A 256 15.76 -4.79 -5.98
CA ASP A 256 14.75 -5.75 -6.41
C ASP A 256 15.16 -7.21 -6.08
N PRO A 257 14.83 -7.69 -4.87
CA PRO A 257 15.15 -9.05 -4.44
C PRO A 257 14.52 -10.16 -5.28
N SER A 258 13.49 -9.85 -6.06
CA SER A 258 12.76 -10.83 -6.88
C SER A 258 13.17 -10.76 -8.35
N SER A 259 14.02 -9.79 -8.73
CA SER A 259 14.47 -9.55 -10.10
C SER A 259 13.31 -9.48 -11.12
N GLU A 260 12.15 -8.97 -10.70
CA GLU A 260 10.93 -8.89 -11.51
C GLU A 260 10.63 -7.47 -12.03
N VAL A 261 11.11 -6.44 -11.35
CA VAL A 261 10.74 -5.04 -11.60
C VAL A 261 11.41 -4.53 -12.87
N ALA A 262 12.71 -4.75 -13.04
CA ALA A 262 13.45 -4.23 -14.19
C ALA A 262 12.87 -4.73 -15.53
N PRO A 263 12.63 -6.04 -15.73
CA PRO A 263 11.98 -6.56 -16.95
C PRO A 263 10.59 -5.95 -17.20
N MET A 264 9.85 -5.63 -16.15
CA MET A 264 8.50 -5.06 -16.25
C MET A 264 8.49 -3.61 -16.73
N VAL A 265 9.48 -2.78 -16.35
CA VAL A 265 9.44 -1.31 -16.54
C VAL A 265 10.51 -0.75 -17.47
N VAL A 266 11.57 -1.50 -17.79
CA VAL A 266 12.74 -0.99 -18.55
C VAL A 266 12.37 -0.34 -19.88
N ASP A 267 11.45 -0.90 -20.64
CA ASP A 267 11.01 -0.35 -21.93
C ASP A 267 10.33 1.01 -21.77
N HIS A 268 9.47 1.14 -20.75
CA HIS A 268 8.79 2.39 -20.43
C HIS A 268 9.78 3.47 -20.03
N ARG A 269 10.76 3.12 -19.19
CA ARG A 269 11.83 4.03 -18.75
C ARG A 269 12.71 4.48 -19.92
N ARG A 270 13.16 3.56 -20.79
CA ARG A 270 13.95 3.88 -21.98
C ARG A 270 13.20 4.75 -22.99
N LYS A 271 11.91 4.49 -23.21
CA LYS A 271 11.04 5.35 -24.05
C LYS A 271 10.90 6.77 -23.50
N ALA A 272 11.03 6.95 -22.20
CA ALA A 272 11.08 8.26 -21.55
C ALA A 272 12.49 8.90 -21.57
N GLY A 273 13.41 8.38 -22.38
CA GLY A 273 14.76 8.93 -22.57
C GLY A 273 15.76 8.58 -21.46
N ARG A 274 15.46 7.59 -20.61
CA ARG A 274 16.32 7.23 -19.47
C ARG A 274 17.43 6.27 -19.85
N LYS A 275 18.62 6.47 -19.25
CA LYS A 275 19.71 5.49 -19.27
C LYS A 275 19.41 4.42 -18.21
N VAL A 276 18.95 3.25 -18.65
CA VAL A 276 18.57 2.16 -17.72
C VAL A 276 19.65 1.10 -17.64
N ILE A 277 20.16 0.90 -16.43
CA ILE A 277 21.23 -0.01 -16.05
C ILE A 277 20.65 -1.08 -15.13
N VAL A 278 21.00 -2.34 -15.35
CA VAL A 278 20.57 -3.47 -14.52
C VAL A 278 21.83 -4.18 -14.02
N LEU A 279 22.05 -4.14 -12.71
CA LEU A 279 23.09 -4.87 -12.02
C LEU A 279 22.55 -6.25 -11.65
N ASP A 280 22.96 -7.26 -12.40
CA ASP A 280 22.52 -8.65 -12.26
C ASP A 280 23.74 -9.58 -12.31
N PRO A 281 24.00 -10.41 -11.29
CA PRO A 281 25.06 -11.42 -11.31
C PRO A 281 24.96 -12.41 -12.49
N ALA A 282 23.80 -12.61 -13.10
CA ALA A 282 23.63 -13.42 -14.30
C ALA A 282 24.17 -12.72 -15.57
N THR A 283 24.27 -11.39 -15.55
CA THR A 283 24.83 -10.57 -16.63
C THR A 283 26.01 -9.73 -16.11
N PRO A 284 27.13 -10.37 -15.74
CA PRO A 284 28.23 -9.71 -15.04
C PRO A 284 29.03 -8.72 -15.91
N ALA A 285 28.68 -8.55 -17.19
CA ALA A 285 29.28 -7.57 -18.07
C ALA A 285 28.88 -6.12 -17.75
N VAL A 286 27.84 -5.92 -16.92
CA VAL A 286 27.37 -4.60 -16.50
C VAL A 286 27.75 -4.38 -15.04
N GLY A 287 28.69 -3.46 -14.82
CA GLY A 287 29.15 -3.09 -13.48
C GLY A 287 29.78 -1.70 -13.45
N PHE A 288 30.03 -1.22 -12.23
CA PHE A 288 30.72 0.04 -11.97
C PHE A 288 31.86 -0.21 -11.00
N ASN A 289 32.77 0.76 -10.84
CA ASN A 289 33.83 0.66 -9.85
C ASN A 289 33.38 1.33 -8.56
N ALA A 290 33.17 0.56 -7.49
CA ALA A 290 32.73 1.09 -6.19
C ALA A 290 33.74 2.04 -5.51
N LEU A 291 34.94 2.18 -6.08
CA LEU A 291 35.99 3.08 -5.61
C LEU A 291 36.15 4.34 -6.50
N ASP A 292 35.38 4.47 -7.59
CA ASP A 292 35.56 5.54 -8.59
C ASP A 292 35.36 6.96 -8.03
N TRP A 293 34.52 7.10 -7.01
CA TRP A 293 34.14 8.37 -6.39
C TRP A 293 35.09 8.81 -5.26
N ILE A 294 36.07 7.99 -4.87
CA ILE A 294 36.97 8.29 -3.73
C ILE A 294 37.76 9.59 -3.99
N GLY A 295 37.64 10.54 -3.07
CA GLY A 295 38.25 11.87 -3.17
C GLY A 295 37.66 12.75 -4.26
N ARG A 296 36.51 12.38 -4.81
CA ARG A 296 35.76 13.19 -5.77
C ARG A 296 34.64 13.91 -5.03
N PHE A 297 34.67 15.24 -5.09
CA PHE A 297 33.64 16.14 -4.58
C PHE A 297 33.52 16.20 -3.03
N GLY A 298 34.40 16.99 -2.40
CA GLY A 298 34.21 17.46 -1.02
C GLY A 298 34.65 16.53 0.12
N GLY A 299 34.63 15.20 -0.07
CA GLY A 299 35.19 14.24 0.89
C GLY A 299 36.72 14.11 0.79
N THR A 300 37.40 13.84 1.91
CA THR A 300 38.80 13.41 1.85
C THR A 300 38.87 11.96 1.40
N LYS A 301 39.93 11.58 0.68
CA LYS A 301 40.07 10.20 0.21
C LYS A 301 40.05 9.21 1.38
N GLU A 302 40.64 9.62 2.50
CA GLU A 302 40.73 8.87 3.74
C GLU A 302 39.35 8.54 4.33
N GLU A 303 38.46 9.54 4.44
CA GLU A 303 37.09 9.36 4.94
C GLU A 303 36.26 8.44 4.03
N ASP A 304 36.40 8.63 2.71
CA ASP A 304 35.70 7.84 1.71
C ASP A 304 36.11 6.36 1.76
N ILE A 305 37.41 6.09 1.92
CA ILE A 305 37.95 4.73 2.09
C ILE A 305 37.36 4.05 3.33
N VAL A 306 37.31 4.77 4.47
CA VAL A 306 36.70 4.26 5.70
C VAL A 306 35.22 3.96 5.48
N ALA A 307 34.49 4.79 4.74
CA ALA A 307 33.09 4.54 4.42
C ALA A 307 32.90 3.23 3.64
N VAL A 308 33.72 2.98 2.61
CA VAL A 308 33.68 1.72 1.84
C VAL A 308 33.93 0.51 2.74
N ALA A 309 34.95 0.57 3.62
CA ALA A 309 35.24 -0.50 4.56
C ALA A 309 34.06 -0.81 5.49
N THR A 310 33.33 0.22 5.95
CA THR A 310 32.14 0.04 6.81
C THR A 310 30.97 -0.65 6.08
N TRP A 311 30.84 -0.46 4.76
CA TRP A 311 29.79 -1.11 3.97
C TRP A 311 30.06 -2.58 3.70
N ILE A 312 31.33 -2.94 3.53
CA ILE A 312 31.77 -4.34 3.40
C ILE A 312 31.49 -5.11 4.70
N MET A 313 31.80 -4.52 5.85
CA MET A 313 31.70 -5.17 7.15
C MET A 313 30.27 -5.19 7.68
N THR A 314 29.63 -6.36 7.76
CA THR A 314 28.25 -6.50 8.24
C THR A 314 28.13 -6.12 9.72
N ASP A 315 27.22 -5.19 10.07
CA ASP A 315 27.04 -4.70 11.44
C ASP A 315 25.89 -5.39 12.16
N ASN A 316 26.19 -6.07 13.26
CA ASN A 316 25.22 -6.78 14.09
C ASN A 316 25.05 -6.03 15.40
N ALA A 317 24.12 -5.08 15.43
CA ALA A 317 23.91 -4.15 16.55
C ALA A 317 23.53 -4.80 17.91
N ARG A 318 23.44 -6.13 18.04
CA ARG A 318 22.78 -6.77 19.19
C ARG A 318 23.41 -8.03 19.76
N THR A 319 24.52 -8.57 19.24
CA THR A 319 24.94 -9.92 19.72
C THR A 319 26.42 -10.27 19.56
N ALA A 320 27.31 -9.29 19.43
CA ALA A 320 28.74 -9.59 19.43
C ALA A 320 29.27 -9.58 20.87
N SER A 321 30.05 -10.59 21.25
CA SER A 321 30.86 -10.51 22.46
C SER A 321 31.92 -9.42 22.29
N ALA A 322 32.44 -8.84 23.38
CA ALA A 322 33.50 -7.82 23.29
C ALA A 322 34.74 -8.32 22.49
N ARG A 323 34.97 -9.63 22.49
CA ARG A 323 35.99 -10.28 21.67
C ARG A 323 35.65 -10.25 20.18
N ASP A 324 34.42 -10.60 19.82
CA ASP A 324 33.98 -10.58 18.41
C ASP A 324 33.98 -9.15 17.86
N ASP A 325 33.58 -8.18 18.68
CA ASP A 325 33.65 -6.76 18.33
C ASP A 325 35.08 -6.30 18.07
N PHE A 326 36.04 -6.72 18.91
CA PHE A 326 37.46 -6.44 18.68
C PHE A 326 37.93 -6.97 17.32
N PHE A 327 37.72 -8.27 17.04
CA PHE A 327 38.17 -8.84 15.76
C PHE A 327 37.47 -8.24 14.55
N ARG A 328 36.20 -7.87 14.69
CA ARG A 328 35.43 -7.19 13.65
C ARG A 328 35.97 -5.78 13.38
N ALA A 329 36.22 -5.00 14.43
CA ALA A 329 36.81 -3.67 14.30
C ALA A 329 38.22 -3.73 13.68
N SER A 330 39.06 -4.67 14.12
CA SER A 330 40.38 -4.88 13.53
C SER A 330 40.31 -5.36 12.07
N ALA A 331 39.34 -6.20 11.71
CA ALA A 331 39.14 -6.63 10.32
C ALA A 331 38.72 -5.46 9.44
N MET A 332 37.86 -4.57 9.93
CA MET A 332 37.52 -3.33 9.25
C MET A 332 38.76 -2.46 9.04
N GLN A 333 39.61 -2.31 10.06
CA GLN A 333 40.86 -1.55 9.94
C GLN A 333 41.84 -2.17 8.93
N LEU A 334 41.92 -3.51 8.86
CA LEU A 334 42.72 -4.20 7.84
C LEU A 334 42.19 -3.94 6.43
N LEU A 335 40.86 -3.94 6.25
CA LEU A 335 40.25 -3.57 4.97
C LEU A 335 40.52 -2.11 4.62
N THR A 336 40.40 -1.17 5.57
CA THR A 336 40.77 0.23 5.37
C THR A 336 42.21 0.33 4.88
N ALA A 337 43.16 -0.31 5.56
CA ALA A 337 44.57 -0.30 5.17
C ALA A 337 44.81 -0.81 3.73
N LEU A 338 44.16 -1.91 3.35
CA LEU A 338 44.30 -2.48 1.99
C LEU A 338 43.61 -1.66 0.91
N ILE A 339 42.44 -1.06 1.20
CA ILE A 339 41.78 -0.14 0.26
C ILE A 339 42.63 1.13 0.11
N SER A 340 43.22 1.63 1.20
CA SER A 340 44.13 2.78 1.16
C SER A 340 45.40 2.50 0.37
N ASP A 341 46.02 1.33 0.50
CA ASP A 341 47.13 0.94 -0.36
C ASP A 341 46.70 0.97 -1.84
N VAL A 342 45.58 0.34 -2.18
CA VAL A 342 45.09 0.31 -3.56
C VAL A 342 44.81 1.72 -4.13
N CYS A 343 44.27 2.63 -3.32
CA CYS A 343 43.84 3.96 -3.82
C CYS A 343 44.92 5.06 -3.69
N LEU A 344 45.83 4.95 -2.71
CA LEU A 344 46.70 6.05 -2.27
C LEU A 344 48.20 5.77 -2.38
N SER A 345 48.65 4.52 -2.41
CA SER A 345 50.11 4.25 -2.37
C SER A 345 50.83 4.51 -3.67
N GLY A 346 50.10 4.71 -4.78
CA GLY A 346 50.68 4.87 -6.11
C GLY A 346 51.23 3.59 -6.72
N HIS A 347 51.18 2.46 -6.01
CA HIS A 347 51.65 1.15 -6.49
C HIS A 347 50.65 0.44 -7.42
N THR A 348 49.40 0.91 -7.48
CA THR A 348 48.33 0.32 -8.28
C THR A 348 47.88 1.30 -9.35
N ASP A 349 47.95 0.88 -10.62
CA ASP A 349 47.41 1.62 -11.77
C ASP A 349 45.94 1.99 -11.54
N GLU A 350 45.52 3.19 -11.97
CA GLU A 350 44.15 3.71 -11.76
C GLU A 350 43.05 2.74 -12.22
N LYS A 351 43.25 2.08 -13.38
CA LYS A 351 42.33 1.05 -13.93
C LYS A 351 42.17 -0.18 -13.02
N ASP A 352 43.15 -0.45 -12.17
CA ASP A 352 43.21 -1.60 -11.28
C ASP A 352 42.77 -1.26 -9.85
N GLN A 353 42.44 0.01 -9.57
CA GLN A 353 41.96 0.48 -8.27
C GLN A 353 40.52 0.04 -8.01
N THR A 354 40.35 -1.25 -7.71
CA THR A 354 39.04 -1.90 -7.57
C THR A 354 38.96 -2.75 -6.31
N LEU A 355 37.73 -3.01 -5.84
CA LEU A 355 37.53 -3.95 -4.72
C LEU A 355 37.99 -5.36 -5.05
N ARG A 356 37.96 -5.77 -6.33
CA ARG A 356 38.53 -7.05 -6.76
C ARG A 356 40.04 -7.10 -6.56
N ARG A 357 40.76 -6.00 -6.80
CA ARG A 357 42.20 -5.88 -6.49
C ARG A 357 42.47 -5.95 -4.99
N VAL A 358 41.68 -5.26 -4.18
CA VAL A 358 41.74 -5.35 -2.71
C VAL A 358 41.57 -6.79 -2.24
N ARG A 359 40.57 -7.52 -2.79
CA ARG A 359 40.36 -8.93 -2.47
C ARG A 359 41.53 -9.81 -2.89
N ALA A 360 42.14 -9.56 -4.06
CA ALA A 360 43.31 -10.30 -4.50
C ALA A 360 44.49 -10.14 -3.53
N ASN A 361 44.74 -8.91 -3.07
CA ASN A 361 45.78 -8.62 -2.09
C ASN A 361 45.49 -9.29 -0.73
N LEU A 362 44.23 -9.24 -0.26
CA LEU A 362 43.80 -9.90 0.98
C LEU A 362 43.81 -11.44 0.89
N SER A 363 43.78 -12.02 -0.32
CA SER A 363 43.76 -13.48 -0.49
C SER A 363 45.16 -14.12 -0.45
N GLU A 364 46.21 -13.33 -0.27
CA GLU A 364 47.56 -13.86 -0.08
C GLU A 364 47.65 -14.70 1.21
N PRO A 365 48.46 -15.78 1.21
CA PRO A 365 48.72 -16.52 2.43
C PRO A 365 49.19 -15.60 3.56
N GLU A 366 48.76 -15.86 4.79
CA GLU A 366 48.96 -14.96 5.93
C GLU A 366 50.41 -14.45 6.09
N PRO A 367 51.47 -15.28 5.97
CA PRO A 367 52.84 -14.78 6.06
C PRO A 367 53.19 -13.76 4.96
N LYS A 368 52.74 -14.01 3.73
CA LYS A 368 52.96 -13.11 2.59
C LYS A 368 52.18 -11.82 2.73
N LEU A 369 50.95 -11.88 3.26
CA LEU A 369 50.16 -10.69 3.54
C LEU A 369 50.85 -9.83 4.60
N ARG A 370 51.43 -10.42 5.65
CA ARG A 370 52.22 -9.68 6.64
C ARG A 370 53.45 -9.02 6.02
N GLU A 371 54.21 -9.74 5.19
CA GLU A 371 55.33 -9.17 4.44
C GLU A 371 54.88 -8.03 3.51
N ARG A 372 53.72 -8.16 2.86
CA ARG A 372 53.11 -7.09 2.06
C ARG A 372 52.79 -5.87 2.93
N LEU A 373 52.16 -6.05 4.08
CA LEU A 373 51.86 -4.95 5.00
C LEU A 373 53.14 -4.23 5.46
N THR A 374 54.20 -4.98 5.80
CA THR A 374 55.51 -4.38 6.12
C THR A 374 56.05 -3.56 4.95
N ARG A 375 56.01 -4.09 3.72
CA ARG A 375 56.44 -3.35 2.53
C ARG A 375 55.61 -2.10 2.26
N ILE A 376 54.28 -2.16 2.48
CA ILE A 376 53.40 -0.99 2.35
C ILE A 376 53.80 0.08 3.37
N TYR A 377 54.06 -0.32 4.62
CA TYR A 377 54.49 0.59 5.67
C TYR A 377 55.82 1.28 5.34
N GLU A 378 56.80 0.52 4.85
CA GLU A 378 58.14 1.05 4.51
C GLU A 378 58.14 1.89 3.22
N GLY A 379 57.33 1.52 2.23
CA GLY A 379 57.35 2.11 0.88
C GLY A 379 56.30 3.16 0.58
N SER A 380 55.25 3.31 1.39
CA SER A 380 54.19 4.30 1.13
C SER A 380 54.67 5.73 1.36
N GLU A 381 54.21 6.68 0.55
CA GLU A 381 54.38 8.13 0.81
C GLU A 381 53.22 8.73 1.61
N SER A 382 52.10 8.01 1.76
CA SER A 382 50.94 8.45 2.53
C SER A 382 51.06 8.09 4.01
N ASP A 383 51.02 9.09 4.89
CA ASP A 383 51.00 8.92 6.34
C ASP A 383 49.77 8.13 6.80
N PHE A 384 48.59 8.40 6.20
CA PHE A 384 47.36 7.67 6.51
C PHE A 384 47.50 6.17 6.25
N VAL A 385 48.12 5.78 5.13
CA VAL A 385 48.40 4.36 4.84
C VAL A 385 49.34 3.77 5.89
N LYS A 386 50.43 4.48 6.24
CA LYS A 386 51.39 4.02 7.25
C LYS A 386 50.74 3.81 8.62
N GLU A 387 49.96 4.77 9.08
CA GLU A 387 49.28 4.72 10.37
C GLU A 387 48.30 3.53 10.45
N ASN A 388 47.50 3.30 9.40
CA ASN A 388 46.55 2.20 9.36
C ASN A 388 47.24 0.82 9.28
N VAL A 389 48.40 0.74 8.64
CA VAL A 389 49.15 -0.52 8.47
C VAL A 389 50.02 -0.86 9.71
N ALA A 390 50.55 0.16 10.40
CA ALA A 390 51.49 -0.01 11.51
C ALA A 390 50.99 -0.94 12.63
N VAL A 391 49.69 -0.90 12.91
CA VAL A 391 49.04 -1.74 13.94
C VAL A 391 49.19 -3.23 13.64
N PHE A 392 49.24 -3.61 12.35
CA PHE A 392 49.34 -5.01 11.93
C PHE A 392 50.78 -5.52 11.84
N VAL A 393 51.75 -4.63 11.55
CA VAL A 393 53.18 -4.98 11.48
C VAL A 393 53.66 -5.54 12.83
N ASN A 394 53.24 -4.90 13.93
CA ASN A 394 53.64 -5.28 15.29
C ASN A 394 52.68 -6.29 15.96
N MET A 395 51.62 -6.72 15.27
CA MET A 395 50.61 -7.61 15.84
C MET A 395 51.12 -9.05 15.94
N THR A 396 50.81 -9.75 17.04
CA THR A 396 51.18 -11.17 17.20
C THR A 396 50.51 -12.03 16.12
N PRO A 397 51.15 -13.12 15.64
CA PRO A 397 50.59 -13.99 14.62
C PRO A 397 49.19 -14.50 14.96
N GLU A 398 48.97 -14.96 16.20
CA GLU A 398 47.71 -15.54 16.64
C GLU A 398 46.55 -14.54 16.58
N THR A 399 46.81 -13.28 16.95
CA THR A 399 45.82 -12.21 16.88
C THR A 399 45.54 -11.85 15.43
N PHE A 400 46.60 -11.74 14.61
CA PHE A 400 46.48 -11.41 13.20
C PHE A 400 45.69 -12.48 12.43
N SER A 401 45.89 -13.77 12.70
CA SER A 401 45.11 -14.86 12.09
C SER A 401 43.61 -14.68 12.31
N GLY A 402 43.19 -14.26 13.51
CA GLY A 402 41.79 -13.98 13.83
C GLY A 402 41.22 -12.78 13.07
N VAL A 403 42.01 -11.73 12.92
CA VAL A 403 41.65 -10.52 12.14
C VAL A 403 41.53 -10.87 10.64
N TYR A 404 42.54 -11.53 10.11
CA TYR A 404 42.61 -12.00 8.73
C TYR A 404 41.41 -12.89 8.38
N ALA A 405 41.08 -13.88 9.22
CA ALA A 405 39.95 -14.77 8.99
C ALA A 405 38.62 -14.02 8.89
N ASN A 406 38.40 -13.00 9.73
CA ASN A 406 37.19 -12.18 9.67
C ASN A 406 37.14 -11.30 8.41
N ALA A 407 38.25 -10.66 8.04
CA ALA A 407 38.33 -9.85 6.82
C ALA A 407 38.10 -10.71 5.56
N VAL A 408 38.69 -11.90 5.49
CA VAL A 408 38.49 -12.86 4.39
C VAL A 408 37.04 -13.33 4.30
N LYS A 409 36.39 -13.58 5.44
CA LYS A 409 34.98 -14.00 5.50
C LYS A 409 34.06 -12.91 4.91
N GLU A 410 34.18 -11.67 5.37
CA GLU A 410 33.30 -10.57 4.93
C GLU A 410 33.53 -10.16 3.46
N THR A 411 34.73 -10.42 2.92
CA THR A 411 35.08 -10.15 1.52
C THR A 411 34.98 -11.37 0.60
N HIS A 412 34.59 -12.54 1.10
CA HIS A 412 34.58 -13.79 0.33
C HIS A 412 33.74 -13.68 -0.95
N TRP A 413 32.65 -12.90 -0.91
CA TRP A 413 31.79 -12.71 -2.07
C TRP A 413 32.51 -12.05 -3.27
N LEU A 414 33.55 -11.23 -3.02
CA LEU A 414 34.40 -10.65 -4.06
C LEU A 414 35.27 -11.70 -4.77
N SER A 415 35.37 -12.92 -4.26
CA SER A 415 36.06 -14.02 -4.96
C SER A 415 35.23 -14.55 -6.14
N TYR A 416 33.90 -14.47 -6.08
CA TYR A 416 33.04 -14.85 -7.19
C TYR A 416 33.15 -13.81 -8.33
N PRO A 417 33.59 -14.20 -9.54
CA PRO A 417 33.79 -13.25 -10.64
C PRO A 417 32.53 -12.46 -10.99
N ASN A 418 31.37 -13.10 -10.94
CA ASN A 418 30.10 -12.47 -11.26
C ASN A 418 29.67 -11.40 -10.27
N TYR A 419 29.91 -11.58 -8.96
CA TYR A 419 29.61 -10.54 -7.96
C TYR A 419 30.65 -9.43 -7.97
N ALA A 420 31.93 -9.77 -8.11
CA ALA A 420 33.00 -8.79 -8.17
C ALA A 420 32.84 -7.85 -9.36
N ALA A 421 32.43 -8.37 -10.53
CA ALA A 421 32.25 -7.58 -11.73
C ALA A 421 31.20 -6.45 -11.56
N LEU A 422 30.20 -6.63 -10.70
CA LEU A 422 29.18 -5.59 -10.45
C LEU A 422 29.75 -4.33 -9.78
N VAL A 423 30.79 -4.48 -8.95
CA VAL A 423 31.40 -3.42 -8.12
C VAL A 423 32.86 -3.12 -8.47
N SER A 424 33.39 -3.75 -9.51
CA SER A 424 34.76 -3.58 -10.01
C SER A 424 34.77 -3.55 -11.54
N GLY A 425 33.66 -3.11 -12.16
CA GLY A 425 33.51 -2.94 -13.60
C GLY A 425 33.68 -1.48 -14.02
N ASP A 426 33.53 -1.22 -15.31
CA ASP A 426 33.75 0.09 -15.95
C ASP A 426 32.64 0.47 -16.94
N SER A 427 31.48 -0.20 -16.88
CA SER A 427 30.38 0.00 -17.82
C SER A 427 29.68 1.35 -17.67
N PHE A 428 29.73 1.93 -16.47
CA PHE A 428 29.21 3.25 -16.14
C PHE A 428 29.88 3.80 -14.87
N SER A 429 29.76 5.10 -14.63
CA SER A 429 30.30 5.76 -13.44
C SER A 429 29.21 6.02 -12.41
N THR A 430 29.57 6.03 -11.13
CA THR A 430 28.66 6.52 -10.07
C THR A 430 28.21 7.97 -10.31
N ASP A 431 29.02 8.76 -11.01
CA ASP A 431 28.75 10.14 -11.39
C ASP A 431 27.51 10.30 -12.30
N ASP A 432 27.20 9.29 -13.11
CA ASP A 432 26.06 9.33 -14.04
C ASP A 432 24.72 9.50 -13.32
N LEU A 433 24.64 9.12 -12.03
CA LEU A 433 23.43 9.30 -11.22
C LEU A 433 23.10 10.78 -10.97
N ALA A 434 24.12 11.65 -10.97
CA ALA A 434 23.96 13.08 -10.71
C ALA A 434 23.33 13.84 -11.89
N ASP A 435 23.32 13.25 -13.09
CA ASP A 435 22.75 13.87 -14.29
C ASP A 435 21.22 13.83 -14.36
N GLY A 436 20.57 13.07 -13.47
CA GLY A 436 19.11 13.10 -13.31
C GLY A 436 18.33 12.20 -14.27
N ASP A 437 19.01 11.47 -15.16
CA ASP A 437 18.43 10.64 -16.23
C ASP A 437 18.82 9.14 -16.16
N THR A 438 19.63 8.76 -15.18
CA THR A 438 20.13 7.39 -15.01
C THR A 438 19.27 6.61 -14.01
N ASP A 439 18.83 5.42 -14.42
CA ASP A 439 18.15 4.45 -13.57
C ASP A 439 19.01 3.21 -13.35
N VAL A 440 19.15 2.77 -12.11
CA VAL A 440 19.88 1.57 -11.73
C VAL A 440 18.95 0.60 -11.01
N PHE A 441 18.78 -0.59 -11.58
CA PHE A 441 18.06 -1.70 -10.95
C PHE A 441 19.07 -2.71 -10.40
N ILE A 442 19.02 -2.96 -9.11
CA ILE A 442 19.87 -3.90 -8.37
C ILE A 442 19.08 -5.21 -8.25
N ALA A 443 19.27 -6.09 -9.23
CA ALA A 443 18.62 -7.39 -9.35
C ALA A 443 19.46 -8.46 -8.63
N LEU A 444 19.45 -8.40 -7.29
CA LEU A 444 20.13 -9.38 -6.43
C LEU A 444 19.08 -10.24 -5.78
N ASP A 445 19.08 -11.54 -6.07
CA ASP A 445 18.09 -12.44 -5.48
C ASP A 445 18.17 -12.46 -3.93
N LEU A 446 17.07 -12.88 -3.30
CA LEU A 446 16.98 -12.92 -1.84
C LEU A 446 18.08 -13.79 -1.20
N LYS A 447 18.50 -14.88 -1.86
CA LYS A 447 19.53 -15.79 -1.36
C LYS A 447 20.91 -15.11 -1.35
N VAL A 448 21.21 -14.31 -2.36
CA VAL A 448 22.43 -13.51 -2.45
C VAL A 448 22.41 -12.41 -1.40
N LEU A 449 21.29 -11.72 -1.21
CA LEU A 449 21.15 -10.70 -0.17
C LEU A 449 21.32 -11.27 1.25
N GLU A 450 20.80 -12.48 1.51
CA GLU A 450 20.96 -13.16 2.80
C GLU A 450 22.38 -13.70 3.02
N ALA A 451 23.00 -14.28 1.99
CA ALA A 451 24.34 -14.85 2.09
C ALA A 451 25.45 -13.79 2.09
N HIS A 452 25.27 -12.70 1.35
CA HIS A 452 26.28 -11.70 1.04
C HIS A 452 25.71 -10.26 1.11
N PRO A 453 25.17 -9.82 2.27
CA PRO A 453 24.58 -8.48 2.40
C PRO A 453 25.57 -7.35 2.11
N GLY A 454 26.87 -7.58 2.33
CA GLY A 454 27.96 -6.65 2.01
C GLY A 454 27.96 -6.19 0.54
N LEU A 455 27.59 -7.06 -0.41
CA LEU A 455 27.50 -6.68 -1.84
C LEU A 455 26.49 -5.56 -2.05
N ALA A 456 25.26 -5.75 -1.58
CA ALA A 456 24.20 -4.75 -1.75
C ALA A 456 24.49 -3.46 -0.96
N ARG A 457 25.10 -3.58 0.23
CA ARG A 457 25.52 -2.43 1.04
C ARG A 457 26.57 -1.58 0.33
N VAL A 458 27.57 -2.21 -0.30
CA VAL A 458 28.58 -1.51 -1.11
C VAL A 458 27.92 -0.80 -2.28
N VAL A 459 27.02 -1.47 -3.01
CA VAL A 459 26.34 -0.87 -4.16
C VAL A 459 25.51 0.35 -3.76
N ILE A 460 24.63 0.19 -2.76
CA ILE A 460 23.74 1.26 -2.30
C ILE A 460 24.53 2.39 -1.64
N GLY A 461 25.56 2.05 -0.85
CA GLY A 461 26.44 3.01 -0.21
C GLY A 461 27.17 3.87 -1.23
N SER A 462 27.74 3.26 -2.27
CA SER A 462 28.45 3.98 -3.33
C SER A 462 27.54 4.97 -4.05
N PHE A 463 26.32 4.56 -4.41
CA PHE A 463 25.36 5.44 -5.10
C PHE A 463 24.83 6.57 -4.20
N LEU A 464 24.58 6.29 -2.91
CA LEU A 464 24.17 7.34 -1.97
C LEU A 464 25.30 8.35 -1.75
N ASN A 465 26.54 7.89 -1.55
CA ASN A 465 27.69 8.76 -1.35
C ASN A 465 28.02 9.59 -2.58
N ALA A 466 27.97 9.00 -3.79
CA ALA A 466 28.21 9.74 -5.03
C ALA A 466 27.28 10.95 -5.21
N ILE A 467 26.04 10.85 -4.71
CA ILE A 467 25.08 11.96 -4.70
C ILE A 467 25.30 12.90 -3.51
N TYR A 468 25.56 12.34 -2.33
CA TYR A 468 25.74 13.11 -1.10
C TYR A 468 26.98 14.03 -1.17
N ASN A 469 28.10 13.52 -1.66
CA ASN A 469 29.37 14.24 -1.76
C ASN A 469 29.30 15.46 -2.70
N ARG A 470 28.37 15.45 -3.67
CA ARG A 470 28.13 16.58 -4.58
C ARG A 470 27.51 17.81 -3.92
N ASN A 471 27.14 17.73 -2.65
CA ASN A 471 26.67 18.87 -1.86
C ASN A 471 25.49 19.63 -2.50
N GLY A 472 24.58 18.89 -3.14
CA GLY A 472 23.40 19.44 -3.83
C GLY A 472 23.61 19.80 -5.30
N ASP A 473 24.82 19.65 -5.86
CA ASP A 473 25.09 19.79 -7.29
C ASP A 473 24.67 18.54 -8.07
N VAL A 474 23.36 18.31 -8.10
CA VAL A 474 22.71 17.21 -8.84
C VAL A 474 21.49 17.72 -9.59
N LYS A 475 21.27 17.19 -10.79
CA LYS A 475 20.10 17.56 -11.60
C LYS A 475 18.87 16.82 -11.09
N GLY A 476 17.95 17.57 -10.49
CA GLY A 476 16.69 17.02 -10.00
C GLY A 476 16.87 16.20 -8.71
N ARG A 477 16.25 15.03 -8.64
CA ARG A 477 16.26 14.17 -7.44
C ARG A 477 16.41 12.71 -7.82
N THR A 478 17.11 11.97 -6.99
CA THR A 478 17.27 10.52 -7.12
C THR A 478 16.42 9.81 -6.08
N LEU A 479 15.51 8.97 -6.55
CA LEU A 479 14.69 8.11 -5.70
C LEU A 479 15.39 6.78 -5.47
N PHE A 480 15.71 6.49 -4.22
CA PHE A 480 16.11 5.16 -3.76
C PHE A 480 14.88 4.42 -3.29
N LEU A 481 14.42 3.49 -4.13
CA LEU A 481 13.27 2.63 -3.90
C LEU A 481 13.79 1.27 -3.44
N LEU A 482 13.90 1.12 -2.13
CA LEU A 482 14.56 -0.03 -1.52
C LEU A 482 13.49 -1.04 -1.10
N ASP A 483 13.28 -2.08 -1.92
CA ASP A 483 12.40 -3.19 -1.55
C ASP A 483 13.11 -4.12 -0.55
N GLU A 484 12.37 -4.59 0.45
CA GLU A 484 12.86 -5.46 1.53
C GLU A 484 14.17 -4.99 2.21
N VAL A 485 14.24 -3.72 2.62
CA VAL A 485 15.45 -3.08 3.20
C VAL A 485 16.05 -3.83 4.38
N ALA A 486 15.22 -4.55 5.15
CA ALA A 486 15.66 -5.34 6.29
C ALA A 486 16.77 -6.35 5.95
N ARG A 487 16.86 -6.81 4.69
CA ARG A 487 17.90 -7.76 4.24
C ARG A 487 19.29 -7.15 4.12
N LEU A 488 19.38 -5.83 4.04
CA LEU A 488 20.66 -5.12 4.02
C LEU A 488 21.29 -5.03 5.41
N GLY A 489 20.53 -5.30 6.48
CA GLY A 489 20.95 -5.06 7.85
C GLY A 489 21.15 -3.56 8.15
N TYR A 490 21.89 -3.27 9.20
CA TYR A 490 22.19 -1.88 9.57
C TYR A 490 23.12 -1.23 8.54
N LEU A 491 22.73 -0.06 8.02
CA LEU A 491 23.52 0.71 7.07
C LEU A 491 23.47 2.20 7.44
N ARG A 492 24.54 2.69 8.06
CA ARG A 492 24.62 4.05 8.62
C ARG A 492 24.32 5.15 7.60
N ILE A 493 24.75 4.99 6.34
CA ILE A 493 24.52 6.01 5.30
C ILE A 493 23.02 6.22 5.00
N LEU A 494 22.16 5.23 5.26
CA LEU A 494 20.71 5.41 5.17
C LEU A 494 20.18 6.35 6.27
N GLU A 495 20.74 6.30 7.49
CA GLU A 495 20.39 7.24 8.56
C GLU A 495 20.86 8.66 8.24
N THR A 496 22.07 8.80 7.69
CA THR A 496 22.57 10.08 7.19
C THR A 496 21.67 10.64 6.08
N ALA A 497 21.28 9.79 5.12
CA ALA A 497 20.38 10.16 4.04
C ALA A 497 18.97 10.53 4.55
N ARG A 498 18.47 9.88 5.62
CA ARG A 498 17.21 10.24 6.28
C ARG A 498 17.25 11.65 6.86
N ASP A 499 18.35 12.00 7.53
CA ASP A 499 18.44 13.25 8.31
C ASP A 499 18.81 14.45 7.43
N ALA A 500 19.67 14.25 6.42
CA ALA A 500 20.21 15.32 5.61
C ALA A 500 19.93 15.19 4.11
N GLY A 501 19.63 13.98 3.61
CA GLY A 501 19.63 13.63 2.18
C GLY A 501 18.69 14.48 1.31
N ARG A 502 17.60 15.02 1.87
CA ARG A 502 16.69 15.93 1.16
C ARG A 502 17.43 17.08 0.46
N LYS A 503 18.38 17.73 1.16
CA LYS A 503 19.11 18.90 0.63
C LYS A 503 20.05 18.51 -0.52
N TYR A 504 20.47 17.25 -0.55
CA TYR A 504 21.37 16.67 -1.55
C TYR A 504 20.61 16.02 -2.72
N GLY A 505 19.30 16.22 -2.84
CA GLY A 505 18.49 15.62 -3.90
C GLY A 505 18.16 14.14 -3.69
N ILE A 506 18.45 13.56 -2.51
CA ILE A 506 18.14 12.17 -2.19
C ILE A 506 16.71 12.06 -1.69
N THR A 507 15.98 11.07 -2.20
CA THR A 507 14.67 10.67 -1.71
C THR A 507 14.66 9.17 -1.44
N LEU A 508 14.09 8.75 -0.32
CA LEU A 508 14.08 7.35 0.11
C LEU A 508 12.64 6.86 0.16
N THR A 509 12.35 5.72 -0.45
CA THR A 509 11.13 4.95 -0.20
C THR A 509 11.55 3.55 0.24
N MET A 510 11.40 3.27 1.52
CA MET A 510 11.83 2.02 2.13
C MET A 510 10.65 1.10 2.41
N ILE A 511 10.76 -0.15 1.99
CA ILE A 511 9.68 -1.13 2.12
C ILE A 511 10.11 -2.25 3.09
N PHE A 512 9.28 -2.50 4.11
CA PHE A 512 9.47 -3.52 5.14
C PHE A 512 8.26 -4.46 5.19
N GLN A 513 8.42 -5.71 5.64
CA GLN A 513 7.25 -6.60 5.86
C GLN A 513 6.52 -6.23 7.15
N SER A 514 7.26 -5.86 8.18
CA SER A 514 6.71 -5.54 9.49
C SER A 514 7.58 -4.52 10.23
N ILE A 515 7.01 -3.90 11.26
CA ILE A 515 7.77 -3.04 12.19
C ILE A 515 8.84 -3.87 12.92
N GLY A 516 8.57 -5.16 13.18
CA GLY A 516 9.50 -6.08 13.82
C GLY A 516 10.81 -6.23 13.04
N GLN A 517 10.73 -6.49 11.73
CA GLN A 517 11.92 -6.57 10.86
C GLN A 517 12.74 -5.29 10.87
N MET A 518 12.07 -4.13 10.86
CA MET A 518 12.77 -2.84 10.90
C MET A 518 13.51 -2.64 12.24
N ARG A 519 12.88 -3.02 13.35
CA ARG A 519 13.51 -2.96 14.69
C ARG A 519 14.70 -3.89 14.81
N GLU A 520 14.65 -5.06 14.17
CA GLU A 520 15.75 -6.00 14.11
C GLU A 520 16.93 -5.42 13.33
N ALA A 521 16.68 -4.89 12.12
CA ALA A 521 17.71 -4.33 11.25
C ALA A 521 18.38 -3.07 11.81
N TYR A 522 17.67 -2.20 12.52
CA TYR A 522 18.18 -0.91 13.00
C TYR A 522 18.37 -0.83 14.52
N GLY A 523 18.51 -1.96 15.21
CA GLY A 523 18.95 -1.96 16.60
C GLY A 523 17.88 -1.61 17.65
N GLY A 524 16.60 -1.52 17.27
CA GLY A 524 15.49 -1.52 18.23
C GLY A 524 14.46 -0.41 18.08
N ARG A 525 13.69 -0.25 19.15
CA ARG A 525 12.55 0.68 19.18
C ARG A 525 13.00 2.14 19.04
N ASP A 526 14.05 2.55 19.74
CA ASP A 526 14.50 3.95 19.77
C ASP A 526 15.03 4.42 18.41
N ALA A 527 15.85 3.58 17.77
CA ALA A 527 16.34 3.87 16.41
C ALA A 527 15.19 3.87 15.38
N THR A 528 14.24 2.94 15.50
CA THR A 528 13.07 2.90 14.61
C THR A 528 12.15 4.11 14.78
N SER A 529 12.04 4.67 16.00
CA SER A 529 11.24 5.89 16.25
C SER A 529 11.77 7.08 15.45
N LYS A 530 13.09 7.26 15.34
CA LYS A 530 13.72 8.32 14.53
C LYS A 530 13.28 8.24 13.07
N TRP A 531 13.17 7.02 12.52
CA TRP A 531 12.64 6.82 11.17
C TRP A 531 11.17 7.22 11.03
N PHE A 532 10.35 6.96 12.06
CA PHE A 532 8.95 7.37 12.04
C PHE A 532 8.77 8.89 12.14
N GLU A 533 9.68 9.58 12.84
CA GLU A 533 9.68 11.02 13.00
C GLU A 533 10.16 11.74 11.72
N SER A 534 11.18 11.18 11.05
CA SER A 534 11.74 11.79 9.83
C SER A 534 10.98 11.44 8.55
N ALA A 535 10.12 10.41 8.52
CA ALA A 535 9.37 10.07 7.31
C ALA A 535 8.22 11.05 7.03
N SER A 536 8.10 11.52 5.78
CA SER A 536 7.00 12.41 5.36
C SER A 536 5.66 11.69 5.35
N TRP A 537 5.68 10.40 5.02
CA TRP A 537 4.50 9.54 5.04
C TRP A 537 4.88 8.10 5.39
N ILE A 538 3.97 7.42 6.08
CA ILE A 538 4.13 6.02 6.47
C ILE A 538 2.86 5.27 6.10
N SER A 539 2.98 4.20 5.30
CA SER A 539 1.86 3.36 4.91
C SER A 539 1.88 2.01 5.61
N PHE A 540 0.69 1.51 5.98
CA PHE A 540 0.46 0.20 6.56
C PHE A 540 -0.61 -0.55 5.75
N ALA A 541 -0.31 -1.79 5.34
CA ALA A 541 -1.27 -2.68 4.71
C ALA A 541 -0.99 -4.15 5.04
N ALA A 542 -1.98 -5.03 4.81
CA ALA A 542 -1.85 -6.48 5.02
C ALA A 542 -1.19 -6.81 6.39
N ILE A 543 -1.71 -6.19 7.46
CA ILE A 543 -1.15 -6.31 8.81
C ILE A 543 -1.73 -7.57 9.47
N ASN A 544 -0.84 -8.48 9.85
CA ASN A 544 -1.19 -9.72 10.56
C ASN A 544 -0.73 -9.73 12.02
N ASP A 545 0.14 -8.80 12.41
CA ASP A 545 0.71 -8.71 13.75
C ASP A 545 -0.20 -7.88 14.68
N PRO A 546 -0.70 -8.45 15.80
CA PRO A 546 -1.53 -7.73 16.76
C PRO A 546 -0.87 -6.49 17.36
N ASP A 547 0.43 -6.52 17.62
CA ASP A 547 1.15 -5.37 18.21
C ASP A 547 1.19 -4.18 17.24
N THR A 548 1.42 -4.47 15.95
CA THR A 548 1.35 -3.47 14.88
C THR A 548 -0.08 -2.94 14.71
N ALA A 549 -1.10 -3.80 14.82
CA ALA A 549 -2.50 -3.36 14.75
C ALA A 549 -2.88 -2.44 15.93
N ASP A 550 -2.42 -2.76 17.14
CA ASP A 550 -2.55 -1.93 18.34
C ASP A 550 -1.85 -0.58 18.17
N TYR A 551 -0.64 -0.58 17.62
CA TYR A 551 0.10 0.63 17.29
C TYR A 551 -0.65 1.52 16.30
N ILE A 552 -1.18 0.95 15.22
CA ILE A 552 -1.96 1.68 14.21
C ILE A 552 -3.24 2.26 14.83
N SER A 553 -3.96 1.46 15.62
CA SER A 553 -5.18 1.88 16.31
C SER A 553 -4.92 3.07 17.25
N LYS A 554 -3.87 2.99 18.07
CA LYS A 554 -3.43 4.07 18.96
C LYS A 554 -3.00 5.32 18.18
N ARG A 555 -2.27 5.14 17.08
CA ARG A 555 -1.79 6.25 16.22
C ARG A 555 -2.94 6.94 15.47
N CYS A 556 -4.00 6.21 15.13
CA CYS A 556 -5.23 6.77 14.58
C CYS A 556 -6.01 7.63 15.58
N GLY A 557 -5.80 7.43 16.89
CA GLY A 557 -6.45 8.18 17.95
C GLY A 557 -7.88 7.74 18.25
N ASP A 558 -8.48 8.38 19.24
CA ASP A 558 -9.82 8.10 19.72
C ASP A 558 -10.84 9.15 19.27
N THR A 559 -12.09 8.69 19.15
CA THR A 559 -13.22 9.51 18.77
C THR A 559 -14.37 9.32 19.75
N THR A 560 -15.16 10.37 19.95
CA THR A 560 -16.36 10.32 20.77
C THR A 560 -17.53 9.80 19.96
N VAL A 561 -18.17 8.73 20.42
CA VAL A 561 -19.33 8.13 19.78
C VAL A 561 -20.58 8.25 20.64
N GLU A 562 -21.72 8.59 20.02
CA GLU A 562 -23.04 8.55 20.65
C GLU A 562 -23.60 7.13 20.54
N VAL A 563 -23.79 6.48 21.69
CA VAL A 563 -24.37 5.15 21.83
C VAL A 563 -25.79 5.30 22.36
N ASP A 564 -26.76 4.79 21.60
CA ASP A 564 -28.15 4.70 22.03
C ASP A 564 -28.30 3.47 22.95
N GLN A 565 -28.56 3.70 24.23
CA GLN A 565 -28.99 2.65 25.15
C GLN A 565 -30.51 2.57 25.13
N THR A 566 -31.03 1.37 24.88
CA THR A 566 -32.48 1.11 24.95
C THR A 566 -32.76 0.13 26.07
N ASN A 567 -33.35 0.65 27.16
CA ASN A 567 -33.84 -0.20 28.23
C ASN A 567 -35.32 -0.50 27.95
N ARG A 568 -35.64 -1.79 27.87
CA ARG A 568 -37.00 -2.27 27.75
C ARG A 568 -37.34 -3.03 29.03
N SER A 569 -38.27 -2.48 29.81
CA SER A 569 -38.84 -3.18 30.95
C SER A 569 -40.25 -3.64 30.57
N THR A 570 -40.55 -4.90 30.86
CA THR A 570 -41.86 -5.50 30.61
C THR A 570 -42.43 -5.91 31.96
N GLY A 571 -43.56 -5.31 32.33
CA GLY A 571 -44.29 -5.64 33.55
C GLY A 571 -45.76 -5.92 33.27
N MET A 572 -46.51 -6.36 34.29
CA MET A 572 -47.93 -6.74 34.18
C MET A 572 -48.88 -5.64 33.65
N LYS A 573 -48.46 -4.35 33.64
CA LYS A 573 -49.24 -3.21 33.13
C LYS A 573 -48.80 -2.67 31.76
N GLY A 574 -47.87 -3.36 31.06
CA GLY A 574 -47.41 -2.97 29.72
C GLY A 574 -45.88 -2.90 29.59
N SER A 575 -45.39 -2.61 28.38
CA SER A 575 -43.96 -2.44 28.12
C SER A 575 -43.58 -0.96 28.09
N SER A 576 -42.63 -0.56 28.93
CA SER A 576 -42.01 0.77 28.86
C SER A 576 -40.68 0.67 28.11
N ARG A 577 -40.42 1.65 27.23
CA ARG A 577 -39.17 1.75 26.48
C ARG A 577 -38.53 3.10 26.79
N SER A 578 -37.46 3.09 27.56
CA SER A 578 -36.61 4.27 27.77
C SER A 578 -35.46 4.24 26.75
N ARG A 579 -35.16 5.42 26.17
CA ARG A 579 -33.99 5.62 25.30
C ARG A 579 -33.09 6.66 25.94
N SER A 580 -31.87 6.25 26.31
CA SER A 580 -30.83 7.17 26.77
C SER A 580 -29.73 7.25 25.72
N LYS A 581 -29.08 8.42 25.63
CA LYS A 581 -27.94 8.65 24.75
C LYS A 581 -26.72 8.85 25.61
N GLN A 582 -25.71 8.02 25.42
CA GLN A 582 -24.45 8.10 26.15
C GLN A 582 -23.32 8.41 25.18
N LEU A 583 -22.44 9.34 25.56
CA LEU A 583 -21.18 9.57 24.87
C LEU A 583 -20.15 8.57 25.40
N SER A 584 -19.44 7.89 24.51
CA SER A 584 -18.44 6.89 24.85
C SER A 584 -17.17 7.09 24.02
N ARG A 585 -16.02 6.70 24.59
CA ARG A 585 -14.73 6.69 23.90
C ARG A 585 -14.64 5.45 23.00
N ARG A 586 -14.27 5.64 21.74
CA ARG A 586 -13.97 4.53 20.83
C ARG A 586 -12.72 4.88 20.00
N PRO A 587 -11.75 3.96 19.85
CA PRO A 587 -10.70 4.11 18.85
C PRO A 587 -11.27 4.40 17.45
N LEU A 588 -10.58 5.22 16.66
CA LEU A 588 -11.00 5.54 15.28
C LEU A 588 -11.18 4.27 14.44
N ILE A 589 -10.30 3.30 14.65
CA ILE A 589 -10.33 1.92 14.16
C ILE A 589 -9.86 0.99 15.28
N MET A 590 -10.58 -0.11 15.50
CA MET A 590 -10.18 -1.11 16.50
C MET A 590 -9.04 -1.97 15.98
N PRO A 591 -8.16 -2.53 16.84
CA PRO A 591 -7.07 -3.41 16.39
C PRO A 591 -7.55 -4.59 15.54
N HIS A 592 -8.65 -5.24 15.94
CA HIS A 592 -9.23 -6.34 15.14
C HIS A 592 -9.83 -5.88 13.80
N GLU A 593 -10.22 -4.60 13.67
CA GLU A 593 -10.66 -4.03 12.39
C GLU A 593 -9.46 -3.80 11.46
N VAL A 594 -8.28 -3.46 12.01
CA VAL A 594 -7.01 -3.36 11.25
C VAL A 594 -6.60 -4.73 10.72
N LEU A 595 -6.63 -5.77 11.56
CA LEU A 595 -6.28 -7.15 11.15
C LEU A 595 -7.24 -7.73 10.10
N ARG A 596 -8.46 -7.20 9.98
CA ARG A 596 -9.48 -7.63 9.01
C ARG A 596 -9.59 -6.71 7.80
N MET A 597 -8.68 -5.74 7.66
CA MET A 597 -8.64 -4.89 6.48
C MET A 597 -8.45 -5.72 5.21
N ARG A 598 -9.05 -5.28 4.11
CA ARG A 598 -8.84 -5.93 2.81
C ARG A 598 -7.39 -5.76 2.36
N ALA A 599 -6.85 -6.75 1.65
CA ALA A 599 -5.48 -6.74 1.16
C ALA A 599 -5.16 -5.59 0.17
N ASP A 600 -6.17 -5.04 -0.49
CA ASP A 600 -6.06 -3.89 -1.39
C ASP A 600 -6.33 -2.54 -0.71
N GLU A 601 -6.39 -2.51 0.61
CA GLU A 601 -6.58 -1.33 1.45
C GLU A 601 -5.33 -1.02 2.28
N GLN A 602 -5.15 0.25 2.61
CA GLN A 602 -4.05 0.71 3.45
C GLN A 602 -4.44 1.90 4.34
N ILE A 603 -3.66 2.11 5.39
CA ILE A 603 -3.70 3.31 6.24
C ILE A 603 -2.37 4.05 6.08
N VAL A 604 -2.44 5.32 5.71
CA VAL A 604 -1.31 6.21 5.52
C VAL A 604 -1.35 7.31 6.58
N PHE A 605 -0.22 7.52 7.24
CA PHE A 605 0.00 8.60 8.18
C PHE A 605 0.92 9.64 7.58
N THR A 606 0.59 10.91 7.78
CA THR A 606 1.40 12.08 7.42
C THR A 606 1.41 13.05 8.58
N ALA A 607 2.54 13.72 8.82
CA ALA A 607 2.66 14.67 9.92
C ALA A 607 1.60 15.78 9.84
N GLY A 608 1.03 16.15 10.98
CA GLY A 608 0.06 17.26 11.11
C GLY A 608 -1.31 17.04 10.47
N ASN A 609 -1.61 15.86 9.94
CA ASN A 609 -2.87 15.59 9.24
C ASN A 609 -3.57 14.34 9.79
N PRO A 610 -4.92 14.25 9.68
CA PRO A 610 -5.65 13.04 10.05
C PRO A 610 -5.18 11.81 9.26
N PRO A 611 -5.31 10.59 9.79
CA PRO A 611 -4.93 9.38 9.07
C PRO A 611 -5.75 9.21 7.78
N LEU A 612 -5.09 8.81 6.71
CA LEU A 612 -5.71 8.52 5.43
C LEU A 612 -5.95 7.01 5.31
N ARG A 613 -7.20 6.60 5.12
CA ARG A 613 -7.56 5.24 4.70
C ARG A 613 -7.86 5.26 3.22
N CYS A 614 -7.15 4.48 2.41
CA CYS A 614 -7.30 4.52 0.95
C CYS A 614 -7.02 3.16 0.29
N GLY A 615 -7.34 3.05 -1.00
CA GLY A 615 -6.97 1.88 -1.80
C GLY A 615 -5.50 1.86 -2.19
N ARG A 616 -4.98 0.68 -2.52
CA ARG A 616 -3.63 0.48 -3.07
C ARG A 616 -3.63 0.56 -4.59
N ALA A 617 -2.58 1.13 -5.17
CA ALA A 617 -2.41 1.31 -6.62
C ALA A 617 -1.86 0.05 -7.29
N ILE A 618 -2.60 -1.06 -7.27
CA ILE A 618 -2.20 -2.34 -7.87
C ILE A 618 -2.17 -2.22 -9.41
N TRP A 619 -0.99 -2.32 -10.03
CA TRP A 619 -0.78 -1.97 -11.44
C TRP A 619 -1.66 -2.76 -12.42
N PHE A 620 -1.92 -4.05 -12.18
CA PHE A 620 -2.68 -4.89 -13.12
C PHE A 620 -4.18 -4.57 -13.15
N ARG A 621 -4.69 -3.81 -12.17
CA ARG A 621 -6.08 -3.31 -12.16
C ARG A 621 -6.25 -2.07 -13.04
N ARG A 622 -5.13 -1.45 -13.42
CA ARG A 622 -5.04 -0.13 -14.06
C ARG A 622 -4.71 -0.28 -15.53
N ALA A 623 -5.56 0.22 -16.40
CA ALA A 623 -5.34 0.13 -17.85
C ALA A 623 -4.12 0.96 -18.30
N ASP A 624 -3.93 2.13 -17.69
CA ASP A 624 -2.80 3.04 -17.88
C ASP A 624 -1.46 2.37 -17.54
N MET A 625 -1.38 1.63 -16.42
CA MET A 625 -0.14 0.95 -16.04
C MET A 625 0.04 -0.38 -16.76
N LYS A 626 -1.02 -1.16 -16.96
CA LYS A 626 -0.97 -2.44 -17.69
C LYS A 626 -0.46 -2.27 -19.12
N ALA A 627 -0.75 -1.14 -19.77
CA ALA A 627 -0.25 -0.84 -21.11
C ALA A 627 1.27 -0.60 -21.17
N CYS A 628 1.88 -0.19 -20.05
CA CYS A 628 3.31 0.11 -19.96
C CYS A 628 4.16 -1.07 -19.44
N VAL A 629 3.53 -2.03 -18.76
CA VAL A 629 4.19 -3.13 -18.07
C VAL A 629 4.26 -4.37 -18.94
N LYS A 630 5.46 -4.96 -19.08
CA LYS A 630 5.62 -6.28 -19.71
C LYS A 630 5.07 -7.41 -18.82
N PRO A 631 4.65 -8.56 -19.41
CA PRO A 631 4.24 -9.72 -18.63
C PRO A 631 5.33 -10.14 -17.62
N ASN A 632 4.93 -10.35 -16.37
CA ASN A 632 5.84 -10.81 -15.32
C ASN A 632 6.08 -12.32 -15.49
N ALA A 633 7.35 -12.76 -15.42
CA ALA A 633 7.72 -14.17 -15.53
C ALA A 633 7.04 -15.08 -14.46
N PHE A 634 6.72 -14.54 -13.29
CA PHE A 634 6.02 -15.24 -12.20
C PHE A 634 4.49 -15.24 -12.34
N PHE A 635 3.93 -14.27 -13.07
CA PHE A 635 2.52 -14.23 -13.42
C PHE A 635 2.35 -14.65 -14.89
N ARG A 636 2.47 -15.95 -15.15
CA ARG A 636 1.96 -16.50 -16.42
C ARG A 636 0.45 -16.34 -16.41
N ASP A 637 -0.07 -15.53 -17.34
CA ASP A 637 -1.51 -15.42 -17.57
C ASP A 637 -2.08 -16.83 -17.73
N SER A 638 -3.00 -17.20 -16.84
CA SER A 638 -3.79 -18.44 -16.92
C SER A 638 -4.71 -18.49 -18.16
N VAL A 639 -4.58 -17.51 -19.05
CA VAL A 639 -5.33 -17.35 -20.30
C VAL A 639 -4.71 -18.18 -21.45
N GLU A 640 -3.45 -18.60 -21.37
CA GLU A 640 -2.81 -19.47 -22.39
C GLU A 640 -3.06 -20.99 -22.18
N LYS A 641 -4.00 -21.36 -21.29
CA LYS A 641 -4.48 -22.74 -21.15
C LYS A 641 -5.97 -22.85 -21.46
N GLN A 642 -6.37 -22.52 -22.69
CA GLN A 642 -7.59 -23.03 -23.32
C GLN A 642 -7.36 -23.35 -24.78
#